data_AF-K7G9P0-F1
#
_entry.id   AF-K7G9P0-F1
#
_cell.length_a   1.000
_cell.length_b   1.000
_cell.length_c   1.000
_cell.angle_alpha   90.00
_cell.angle_beta   90.00
_cell.angle_gamma   90.00
#
_symmetry.space_group_name_H-M   'P 1'
#
loop_
_entity.id
_entity.type
_entity.pdbx_description
1 polymer ?
#
loop_
_entity_poly.entity_id
_entity_poly.type
_entity_poly.pdbx_seq_one_letter_code
_entity_poly.pdbx_strand_id
1 'polypeptide(L)'
;QRVCIWKWTSPEDKPMFSIELPPAFGYQSYIVFNPKNHKELVSNSKTQVLFYMWVSRRMPCSIFLLPLQTFDKTVGLFSQSVFHFSNLQALTATSGGKLVVWDIVCSPSRPASLCVKPHNMKAIKLMYVQKDALTVLTASDSYFVTCDVKGHVKFYDGQLQLVNWYSHFKLGPIQSISFSKSPPRPSSNNSNYSSSCTINSQPFIIRINRNFILSTRDATVLHFTAKGSKLDKLMEEAKEAVNAIACHPSQPLIAIGSHCGLLKVWDYMQTKYLYSRIFMEASIQCLAYDPKGTFLVAGFSDGSVYILDSISLEDDCKEFKYSRGPVTHISFSHDSQYFATADEKYSVTVYRRILKNGERTWEHLAGVHSHYKAIRNIIFGVDLDSDQPRLLSLGEDRLLVEYDLGSSSKDNLAILRRDRIEQSAVPLCLAWYPPFTPEAFILTANNKYKMKLYNATTKMCRKSLLGPTYGSPLEKIQILPAANSQDPQKRYLAYITKDKVGLQILPIDGNPHKSLAFICHPGGVSNLASSYDGCHVFTAGGNDRIVMKWELNINALEATVSLGGEDLIPFYNLLDGGRDGEFFRELEDYFYYAQLRSQGIDAMETRQVSTHIPLEEVPFVMRAMGFYPSEEKIEDMINEVKFSEYVDTGKQVTNINLGDFIKLYINHRPAFGLSMKEIQNAFQVLGYSSKNGEIVINRGDLLEQLQCRGEHFPTICFISYSGNLITLGIVGLFIFSPPGAAALIEEEIPEEITAEIFTADILGLPIPEPD
;
A
#
# COMPACT_ATOMS: atom_id res chain seq x y z
N GLN A 1 6.17 -4.63 -30.29
CA GLN A 1 7.43 -4.18 -29.63
C GLN A 1 8.29 -3.48 -30.69
N ARG A 2 9.12 -2.49 -30.33
CA ARG A 2 9.97 -1.77 -31.32
C ARG A 2 11.44 -1.88 -30.92
N VAL A 3 12.31 -2.19 -31.88
CA VAL A 3 13.77 -2.22 -31.71
C VAL A 3 14.34 -0.97 -32.37
N CYS A 4 15.09 -0.19 -31.60
CA CYS A 4 15.66 1.06 -32.05
C CYS A 4 17.16 1.11 -31.74
N ILE A 5 17.97 1.60 -32.67
CA ILE A 5 19.41 1.74 -32.54
C ILE A 5 19.76 3.23 -32.69
N TRP A 6 20.47 3.77 -31.70
CA TRP A 6 20.98 5.13 -31.73
C TRP A 6 22.49 5.13 -31.84
N LYS A 7 23.03 6.14 -32.54
CA LYS A 7 24.45 6.44 -32.51
C LYS A 7 24.68 7.46 -31.41
N TRP A 8 25.26 7.04 -30.28
CA TRP A 8 25.44 7.88 -29.09
C TRP A 8 26.26 9.16 -29.35
N THR A 9 27.08 9.20 -30.40
CA THR A 9 27.86 10.39 -30.78
C THR A 9 27.09 11.35 -31.70
N SER A 10 25.84 11.05 -32.05
CA SER A 10 25.00 11.90 -32.90
C SER A 10 24.08 12.73 -32.01
N PRO A 11 23.95 14.05 -32.21
CA PRO A 11 23.04 14.91 -31.44
C PRO A 11 21.56 14.76 -31.87
N GLU A 12 21.22 13.74 -32.65
CA GLU A 12 19.86 13.53 -33.17
C GLU A 12 19.02 12.75 -32.15
N ASP A 13 17.84 13.28 -31.79
CA ASP A 13 16.87 12.62 -30.90
C ASP A 13 16.15 11.42 -31.56
N LYS A 14 16.33 11.24 -32.87
CA LYS A 14 15.71 10.16 -33.63
C LYS A 14 16.64 8.94 -33.71
N PRO A 15 16.11 7.71 -33.58
CA PRO A 15 16.92 6.52 -33.75
C PRO A 15 17.49 6.44 -35.16
N MET A 16 18.77 6.07 -35.27
CA MET A 16 19.44 5.80 -36.55
C MET A 16 18.72 4.70 -37.33
N PHE A 17 18.19 3.70 -36.62
CA PHE A 17 17.37 2.63 -37.17
C PHE A 17 16.24 2.28 -36.21
N SER A 18 15.04 2.04 -36.75
CA SER A 18 13.87 1.60 -35.97
C SER A 18 13.11 0.52 -36.74
N ILE A 19 12.81 -0.60 -36.08
CA ILE A 19 12.06 -1.73 -36.62
C ILE A 19 10.92 -2.05 -35.67
N GLU A 20 9.70 -2.10 -36.20
CA GLU A 20 8.56 -2.63 -35.47
C GLU A 20 8.51 -4.16 -35.62
N LEU A 21 8.39 -4.85 -34.49
CA LEU A 21 8.26 -6.29 -34.42
C LEU A 21 6.78 -6.66 -34.23
N PRO A 22 6.18 -7.38 -35.20
CA PRO A 22 4.87 -7.98 -35.07
C PRO A 22 4.74 -8.88 -33.84
N PRO A 23 3.53 -8.99 -33.23
CA PRO A 23 3.29 -9.87 -32.08
C PRO A 23 3.66 -11.34 -32.31
N ALA A 24 3.64 -11.80 -33.56
CA ALA A 24 3.99 -13.16 -33.97
C ALA A 24 5.44 -13.58 -33.63
N PHE A 25 6.35 -12.62 -33.41
CA PHE A 25 7.74 -12.88 -33.02
C PHE A 25 7.90 -13.13 -31.51
N GLY A 26 6.83 -12.96 -30.74
CA GLY A 26 6.87 -12.96 -29.29
C GLY A 26 7.61 -11.74 -28.72
N TYR A 27 7.50 -11.55 -27.41
CA TYR A 27 8.19 -10.49 -26.70
C TYR A 27 9.70 -10.80 -26.62
N GLN A 28 10.52 -9.98 -27.27
CA GLN A 28 11.98 -10.09 -27.25
C GLN A 28 12.50 -9.58 -25.90
N SER A 29 13.14 -10.47 -25.12
CA SER A 29 13.58 -10.15 -23.75
C SER A 29 15.10 -9.96 -23.62
N TYR A 30 15.86 -10.27 -24.67
CA TYR A 30 17.33 -10.19 -24.65
C TYR A 30 17.87 -9.73 -26.01
N ILE A 31 19.00 -9.01 -25.97
CA ILE A 31 19.63 -8.40 -27.14
C ILE A 31 21.15 -8.31 -26.93
N VAL A 32 21.94 -8.68 -27.94
CA VAL A 32 23.41 -8.55 -27.88
C VAL A 32 24.02 -8.26 -29.26
N PHE A 33 25.05 -7.42 -29.27
CA PHE A 33 25.84 -7.13 -30.48
C PHE A 33 26.92 -8.17 -30.71
N ASN A 34 27.29 -8.40 -31.97
CA ASN A 34 28.45 -9.21 -32.30
C ASN A 34 29.74 -8.44 -31.89
N PRO A 35 30.58 -9.00 -31.00
CA PRO A 35 31.79 -8.33 -30.53
C PRO A 35 32.83 -8.09 -31.64
N LYS A 36 32.77 -8.86 -32.74
CA LYS A 36 33.66 -8.71 -33.90
C LYS A 36 33.07 -7.82 -35.00
N ASN A 37 31.75 -7.69 -35.05
CA ASN A 37 31.05 -6.90 -36.06
C ASN A 37 29.95 -6.05 -35.42
N HIS A 38 30.23 -4.76 -35.22
CA HIS A 38 29.26 -3.81 -34.65
C HIS A 38 28.00 -3.63 -35.50
N LYS A 39 27.95 -4.16 -36.74
CA LYS A 39 26.79 -4.12 -37.64
C LYS A 39 25.87 -5.33 -37.51
N GLU A 40 26.19 -6.26 -36.63
CA GLU A 40 25.42 -7.48 -36.38
C GLU A 40 24.89 -7.49 -34.95
N LEU A 41 23.65 -7.94 -34.83
CA LEU A 41 22.89 -7.95 -33.58
C LEU A 41 22.02 -9.22 -33.56
N VAL A 42 21.83 -9.81 -32.39
CA VAL A 42 20.85 -10.89 -32.19
C VAL A 42 19.90 -10.50 -31.05
N SER A 43 18.61 -10.77 -31.23
CA SER A 43 17.62 -10.73 -30.17
C SER A 43 16.90 -12.07 -30.07
N ASN A 44 16.36 -12.37 -28.90
CA ASN A 44 15.54 -13.57 -28.74
C ASN A 44 14.34 -13.34 -27.83
N SER A 45 13.23 -13.98 -28.19
CA SER A 45 12.06 -14.22 -27.35
C SER A 45 12.16 -15.61 -26.73
N LYS A 46 11.12 -16.03 -26.01
CA LYS A 46 11.06 -17.39 -25.44
C LYS A 46 10.99 -18.49 -26.51
N THR A 47 10.61 -18.17 -27.75
CA THR A 47 10.33 -19.15 -28.81
C THR A 47 11.07 -18.88 -30.11
N GLN A 48 11.58 -17.67 -30.33
CA GLN A 48 12.21 -17.27 -31.58
C GLN A 48 13.50 -16.48 -31.36
N VAL A 49 14.42 -16.56 -32.31
CA VAL A 49 15.70 -15.84 -32.34
C VAL A 49 15.76 -15.04 -33.63
N LEU A 50 16.03 -13.74 -33.54
CA LEU A 50 16.10 -12.82 -34.66
C LEU A 50 17.53 -12.31 -34.82
N PHE A 51 18.05 -12.39 -36.04
CA PHE A 51 19.36 -11.85 -36.41
C PHE A 51 19.17 -10.58 -37.23
N TYR A 52 19.86 -9.52 -36.83
CA TYR A 52 19.82 -8.22 -37.50
C TYR A 52 21.20 -7.93 -38.05
N MET A 53 21.23 -7.38 -39.26
CA MET A 53 22.44 -6.83 -39.84
C MET A 53 22.08 -5.61 -40.69
N TRP A 54 22.90 -4.57 -40.66
CA TRP A 54 22.69 -3.38 -41.49
C TRP A 54 23.92 -3.04 -42.33
N VAL A 55 23.66 -2.68 -43.59
CA VAL A 55 24.67 -2.23 -44.57
C VAL A 55 24.15 -0.92 -45.18
N SER A 56 24.74 0.21 -44.77
CA SER A 56 24.37 1.59 -45.17
C SER A 56 22.87 1.95 -45.01
N ARG A 57 22.42 3.16 -45.44
CA ARG A 57 21.17 3.86 -45.05
C ARG A 57 19.81 3.13 -45.28
N ARG A 58 19.80 1.85 -45.67
CA ARG A 58 18.58 1.02 -45.75
C ARG A 58 18.86 -0.37 -45.15
N MET A 59 18.00 -0.85 -44.26
CA MET A 59 18.08 -2.22 -43.75
C MET A 59 17.31 -3.18 -44.66
N PRO A 60 17.94 -4.23 -45.19
CA PRO A 60 17.27 -5.50 -45.41
C PRO A 60 17.27 -6.29 -44.08
N CYS A 61 16.20 -6.20 -43.30
CA CYS A 61 15.97 -7.10 -42.18
C CYS A 61 15.73 -8.52 -42.72
N SER A 62 16.63 -9.47 -42.46
CA SER A 62 16.32 -10.88 -42.68
C SER A 62 15.78 -11.47 -41.38
N ILE A 63 14.46 -11.63 -41.36
CA ILE A 63 13.71 -12.19 -40.25
C ILE A 63 13.67 -13.70 -40.46
N PHE A 64 14.14 -14.49 -39.49
CA PHE A 64 14.13 -15.95 -39.60
C PHE A 64 13.17 -16.56 -38.59
N LEU A 65 12.23 -17.35 -39.12
CA LEU A 65 11.25 -18.10 -38.36
C LEU A 65 11.77 -19.53 -38.20
N LEU A 66 11.80 -20.05 -36.98
CA LEU A 66 11.95 -21.49 -36.74
C LEU A 66 10.56 -22.14 -36.90
N PRO A 67 10.36 -23.08 -37.83
CA PRO A 67 9.24 -24.01 -37.75
C PRO A 67 9.45 -24.94 -36.57
N LEU A 68 8.35 -25.26 -35.86
CA LEU A 68 8.30 -26.06 -34.64
C LEU A 68 8.81 -27.52 -34.76
N GLN A 69 9.35 -27.93 -35.91
CA GLN A 69 9.86 -29.28 -36.19
C GLN A 69 11.30 -29.26 -36.73
N THR A 70 12.20 -28.57 -36.03
CA THR A 70 13.64 -28.75 -36.28
C THR A 70 14.21 -29.63 -35.17
N PHE A 71 14.74 -30.82 -35.55
CA PHE A 71 15.51 -31.79 -34.73
C PHE A 71 14.79 -32.92 -33.97
N ASP A 72 13.50 -33.22 -34.21
CA ASP A 72 12.77 -34.36 -33.59
C ASP A 72 12.92 -34.49 -32.06
N LYS A 73 13.29 -33.40 -31.39
CA LYS A 73 13.58 -33.31 -29.95
C LYS A 73 13.02 -32.02 -29.39
N THR A 74 12.56 -32.07 -28.14
CA THR A 74 12.09 -30.87 -27.43
C THR A 74 13.26 -29.90 -27.19
N VAL A 75 13.24 -28.74 -27.84
CA VAL A 75 14.28 -27.71 -27.71
C VAL A 75 14.15 -26.95 -26.37
N GLY A 76 12.91 -26.73 -25.91
CA GLY A 76 12.62 -25.89 -24.75
C GLY A 76 12.50 -24.41 -25.11
N LEU A 77 12.29 -23.55 -24.11
CA LEU A 77 12.21 -22.10 -24.30
C LEU A 77 13.61 -21.49 -24.39
N PHE A 78 13.82 -20.51 -25.25
CA PHE A 78 15.09 -19.79 -25.36
C PHE A 78 15.29 -18.82 -24.19
N SER A 79 16.53 -18.72 -23.70
CA SER A 79 16.93 -17.79 -22.63
C SER A 79 17.79 -16.64 -23.18
N GLN A 80 19.06 -16.89 -23.49
CA GLN A 80 20.00 -15.88 -24.00
C GLN A 80 20.77 -16.39 -25.23
N SER A 81 21.15 -15.48 -26.11
CA SER A 81 21.91 -15.77 -27.33
C SER A 81 23.25 -15.04 -27.34
N VAL A 82 24.30 -15.65 -27.88
CA VAL A 82 25.67 -15.12 -27.90
C VAL A 82 26.32 -15.45 -29.23
N PHE A 83 27.11 -14.53 -29.78
CA PHE A 83 27.92 -14.80 -30.97
C PHE A 83 29.14 -15.66 -30.63
N HIS A 84 29.44 -16.61 -31.49
CA HIS A 84 30.61 -17.47 -31.36
C HIS A 84 31.91 -16.70 -31.68
N PHE A 85 33.05 -17.18 -31.21
CA PHE A 85 34.35 -16.57 -31.51
C PHE A 85 34.71 -16.66 -33.00
N SER A 86 34.30 -17.74 -33.68
CA SER A 86 34.33 -17.78 -35.14
C SER A 86 33.18 -16.89 -35.63
N ASN A 87 33.50 -15.86 -36.41
CA ASN A 87 32.61 -14.75 -36.78
C ASN A 87 31.35 -15.18 -37.58
N LEU A 88 31.07 -16.48 -37.72
CA LEU A 88 30.03 -17.06 -38.57
C LEU A 88 28.94 -17.78 -37.75
N GLN A 89 29.18 -18.08 -36.48
CA GLN A 89 28.28 -18.86 -35.65
C GLN A 89 27.65 -18.04 -34.52
N ALA A 90 26.47 -18.44 -34.08
CA ALA A 90 25.84 -17.97 -32.85
C ALA A 90 25.30 -19.14 -32.04
N LEU A 91 25.18 -18.95 -30.73
CA LEU A 91 24.71 -19.94 -29.78
C LEU A 91 23.49 -19.39 -29.06
N THR A 92 22.43 -20.19 -28.90
CA THR A 92 21.28 -19.84 -28.07
C THR A 92 21.07 -20.89 -27.00
N ALA A 93 20.97 -20.45 -25.75
CA ALA A 93 20.68 -21.32 -24.62
C ALA A 93 19.18 -21.59 -24.47
N THR A 94 18.86 -22.78 -23.94
CA THR A 94 17.49 -23.27 -23.77
C THR A 94 17.20 -23.65 -22.32
N SER A 95 15.93 -23.59 -21.94
CA SER A 95 15.43 -24.08 -20.65
C SER A 95 15.61 -25.59 -20.47
N GLY A 96 15.90 -26.33 -21.54
CA GLY A 96 16.18 -27.77 -21.50
C GLY A 96 17.65 -28.12 -21.26
N GLY A 97 18.52 -27.15 -20.95
CA GLY A 97 19.95 -27.40 -20.72
C GLY A 97 20.76 -27.64 -22.01
N LYS A 98 20.19 -27.27 -23.16
CA LYS A 98 20.77 -27.44 -24.51
C LYS A 98 21.22 -26.10 -25.09
N LEU A 99 22.22 -26.13 -25.96
CA LEU A 99 22.63 -25.02 -26.81
C LEU A 99 22.25 -25.30 -28.27
N VAL A 100 21.54 -24.37 -28.89
CA VAL A 100 21.32 -24.35 -30.33
C VAL A 100 22.48 -23.63 -31.00
N VAL A 101 23.16 -24.31 -31.92
CA VAL A 101 24.22 -23.74 -32.75
C VAL A 101 23.63 -23.28 -34.07
N TRP A 102 23.78 -21.99 -34.33
CA TRP A 102 23.38 -21.30 -35.54
C TRP A 102 24.61 -21.05 -36.40
N ASP A 103 24.53 -21.37 -37.68
CA ASP A 103 25.62 -21.13 -38.62
C ASP A 103 25.05 -20.80 -40.01
N ILE A 104 25.91 -20.24 -40.85
CA ILE A 104 25.56 -19.79 -42.19
C ILE A 104 25.66 -20.97 -43.15
N VAL A 105 24.52 -21.43 -43.66
CA VAL A 105 24.46 -22.51 -44.64
C VAL A 105 24.56 -21.94 -46.05
N CYS A 106 25.74 -22.03 -46.66
CA CYS A 106 25.91 -21.76 -48.10
C CYS A 106 25.44 -22.96 -48.93
N SER A 107 24.60 -22.74 -49.95
CA SER A 107 24.28 -23.77 -50.93
C SER A 107 25.53 -24.15 -51.74
N PRO A 108 25.75 -25.44 -52.04
CA PRO A 108 27.00 -25.95 -52.65
C PRO A 108 27.28 -25.41 -54.07
N SER A 109 26.35 -24.70 -54.69
CA SER A 109 26.48 -24.12 -56.03
C SER A 109 27.02 -22.69 -56.08
N ARG A 110 27.35 -22.06 -54.94
CA ARG A 110 27.89 -20.69 -54.88
C ARG A 110 29.20 -20.61 -54.08
N PRO A 111 30.22 -19.86 -54.53
CA PRO A 111 31.45 -19.68 -53.77
C PRO A 111 31.18 -18.94 -52.46
N ALA A 112 31.92 -19.30 -51.40
CA ALA A 112 31.74 -18.76 -50.05
C ALA A 112 31.84 -17.22 -49.95
N SER A 113 32.48 -16.57 -50.92
CA SER A 113 32.61 -15.11 -51.03
C SER A 113 31.31 -14.38 -51.43
N LEU A 114 30.31 -15.09 -51.98
CA LEU A 114 29.00 -14.54 -52.39
C LEU A 114 27.86 -14.87 -51.39
N CYS A 115 28.15 -15.56 -50.30
CA CYS A 115 27.19 -15.75 -49.21
C CYS A 115 27.06 -14.46 -48.40
N VAL A 116 26.11 -13.61 -48.81
CA VAL A 116 25.80 -12.37 -48.10
C VAL A 116 25.06 -12.72 -46.82
N LYS A 117 25.72 -12.54 -45.66
CA LYS A 117 25.03 -12.43 -44.37
C LYS A 117 23.90 -11.40 -44.51
N PRO A 118 22.70 -11.60 -43.94
CA PRO A 118 22.32 -12.64 -43.00
C PRO A 118 21.53 -13.79 -43.66
N HIS A 119 21.39 -13.81 -45.00
CA HIS A 119 20.37 -14.58 -45.73
C HIS A 119 20.36 -16.12 -45.50
N ASN A 120 21.39 -16.68 -44.86
CA ASN A 120 21.62 -18.13 -44.76
C ASN A 120 21.79 -18.66 -43.32
N MET A 121 21.46 -17.90 -42.27
CA MET A 121 21.62 -18.38 -40.88
C MET A 121 20.57 -19.45 -40.54
N LYS A 122 21.01 -20.67 -40.24
CA LYS A 122 20.12 -21.79 -39.85
C LYS A 122 20.64 -22.48 -38.60
N ALA A 123 19.72 -23.04 -37.82
CA ALA A 123 20.07 -23.93 -36.72
C ALA A 123 20.66 -25.22 -37.32
N ILE A 124 21.91 -25.53 -37.02
CA ILE A 124 22.62 -26.70 -37.58
C ILE A 124 22.69 -27.83 -36.57
N LYS A 125 22.86 -27.49 -35.29
CA LYS A 125 23.11 -28.49 -34.24
C LYS A 125 22.43 -28.13 -32.94
N LEU A 126 21.84 -29.12 -32.29
CA LEU A 126 21.35 -29.03 -30.91
C LEU A 126 22.29 -29.84 -30.02
N MET A 127 23.00 -29.15 -29.11
CA MET A 127 23.96 -29.78 -28.21
C MET A 127 23.44 -29.81 -26.80
N TYR A 128 23.46 -30.99 -26.18
CA TYR A 128 23.13 -31.12 -24.77
C TYR A 128 24.35 -30.81 -23.93
N VAL A 129 24.25 -29.81 -23.07
CA VAL A 129 25.38 -29.30 -22.28
C VAL A 129 25.21 -29.66 -20.81
N GLN A 130 23.98 -29.61 -20.29
CA GLN A 130 23.69 -29.95 -18.90
C GLN A 130 22.23 -30.35 -18.68
N LYS A 131 21.94 -30.94 -17.51
CA LYS A 131 20.60 -31.37 -17.11
C LYS A 131 19.70 -30.22 -16.69
N ASP A 132 20.25 -29.23 -15.99
CA ASP A 132 19.49 -28.13 -15.43
C ASP A 132 19.29 -27.01 -16.46
N ALA A 133 18.18 -26.28 -16.31
CA ALA A 133 17.79 -25.21 -17.23
C ALA A 133 18.82 -24.07 -17.23
N LEU A 134 19.19 -23.59 -18.42
CA LEU A 134 20.17 -22.52 -18.60
C LEU A 134 19.49 -21.15 -18.50
N THR A 135 19.90 -20.35 -17.53
CA THR A 135 19.37 -19.00 -17.31
C THR A 135 20.19 -17.93 -18.04
N VAL A 136 21.52 -18.08 -18.04
CA VAL A 136 22.46 -17.10 -18.59
C VAL A 136 23.45 -17.80 -19.53
N LEU A 137 23.73 -17.18 -20.66
CA LEU A 137 24.78 -17.56 -21.60
C LEU A 137 25.56 -16.30 -21.98
N THR A 138 26.87 -16.32 -21.75
CA THR A 138 27.77 -15.20 -22.11
C THR A 138 29.10 -15.72 -22.63
N ALA A 139 29.89 -14.85 -23.27
CA ALA A 139 31.23 -15.16 -23.74
C ALA A 139 32.25 -14.18 -23.13
N SER A 140 33.37 -14.71 -22.61
CA SER A 140 34.46 -13.93 -22.01
C SER A 140 35.79 -14.62 -22.25
N ASP A 141 36.82 -13.88 -22.71
CA ASP A 141 38.20 -14.35 -22.91
C ASP A 141 38.36 -15.70 -23.62
N SER A 142 37.59 -15.91 -24.69
CA SER A 142 37.58 -17.16 -25.47
C SER A 142 36.91 -18.36 -24.78
N TYR A 143 36.15 -18.14 -23.71
CA TYR A 143 35.30 -19.13 -23.06
C TYR A 143 33.81 -18.76 -23.14
N PHE A 144 32.96 -19.76 -23.29
CA PHE A 144 31.52 -19.63 -23.07
C PHE A 144 31.20 -19.93 -21.62
N VAL A 145 30.40 -19.07 -21.00
CA VAL A 145 29.99 -19.23 -19.61
C VAL A 145 28.49 -19.43 -19.58
N THR A 146 28.08 -20.51 -18.94
CA THR A 146 26.67 -20.82 -18.71
C THR A 146 26.36 -20.77 -17.23
N CYS A 147 25.21 -20.19 -16.88
CA CYS A 147 24.65 -20.28 -15.54
C CYS A 147 23.31 -21.01 -15.56
N ASP A 148 22.95 -21.63 -14.45
CA ASP A 148 21.76 -22.45 -14.35
C ASP A 148 20.79 -22.03 -13.23
N VAL A 149 19.63 -22.69 -13.22
CA VAL A 149 18.57 -22.47 -12.21
C VAL A 149 18.96 -22.93 -10.81
N LYS A 150 20.01 -23.73 -10.65
CA LYS A 150 20.54 -24.21 -9.36
C LYS A 150 21.75 -23.41 -8.88
N GLY A 151 22.08 -22.32 -9.57
CA GLY A 151 23.16 -21.44 -9.16
C GLY A 151 24.56 -21.92 -9.55
N HIS A 152 24.69 -22.91 -10.42
CA HIS A 152 25.98 -23.35 -10.91
C HIS A 152 26.48 -22.46 -12.06
N VAL A 153 27.80 -22.27 -12.12
CA VAL A 153 28.48 -21.53 -13.18
C VAL A 153 29.45 -22.48 -13.88
N LYS A 154 29.33 -22.66 -15.19
CA LYS A 154 30.19 -23.56 -15.98
C LYS A 154 30.88 -22.81 -17.12
N PHE A 155 32.13 -23.17 -17.38
CA PHE A 155 32.98 -22.58 -18.39
C PHE A 155 33.31 -23.63 -19.46
N TYR A 156 33.10 -23.27 -20.71
CA TYR A 156 33.39 -24.09 -21.88
C TYR A 156 34.39 -23.39 -22.79
N ASP A 157 35.22 -24.15 -23.47
CA ASP A 157 36.13 -23.61 -24.49
C ASP A 157 35.40 -23.30 -25.81
N GLY A 158 36.14 -22.85 -26.82
CA GLY A 158 35.61 -22.56 -28.16
C GLY A 158 35.09 -23.79 -28.93
N GLN A 159 35.33 -25.01 -28.45
CA GLN A 159 34.74 -26.25 -28.97
C GLN A 159 33.57 -26.74 -28.12
N LEU A 160 33.16 -25.95 -27.11
CA LEU A 160 32.11 -26.25 -26.15
C LEU A 160 32.41 -27.47 -25.27
N GLN A 161 33.69 -27.75 -25.02
CA GLN A 161 34.13 -28.71 -24.00
C GLN A 161 34.21 -28.04 -22.63
N LEU A 162 33.76 -28.74 -21.59
CA LEU A 162 33.76 -28.21 -20.23
C LEU A 162 35.20 -28.08 -19.71
N VAL A 163 35.59 -26.85 -19.34
CA VAL A 163 36.92 -26.52 -18.83
C VAL A 163 36.91 -26.41 -17.31
N ASN A 164 35.91 -25.75 -16.75
CA ASN A 164 35.78 -25.56 -15.32
C ASN A 164 34.31 -25.36 -14.92
N TRP A 165 33.99 -25.60 -13.65
CA TRP A 165 32.68 -25.33 -13.10
C TRP A 165 32.75 -24.98 -11.62
N TYR A 166 31.81 -24.16 -11.19
CA TYR A 166 31.57 -23.87 -9.79
C TYR A 166 30.14 -24.27 -9.46
N SER A 167 30.01 -25.28 -8.61
CA SER A 167 28.72 -25.83 -8.17
C SER A 167 28.53 -25.82 -6.66
N HIS A 168 29.58 -25.49 -5.89
CA HIS A 168 29.54 -25.47 -4.42
C HIS A 168 28.75 -24.29 -3.85
N PHE A 169 28.33 -23.35 -4.70
CA PHE A 169 27.52 -22.23 -4.28
C PHE A 169 26.08 -22.70 -4.15
N LYS A 170 25.54 -22.79 -2.93
CA LYS A 170 24.12 -23.05 -2.67
C LYS A 170 23.28 -21.83 -3.05
N LEU A 171 23.30 -21.46 -4.33
CA LEU A 171 22.64 -20.27 -4.86
C LEU A 171 21.32 -20.65 -5.56
N GLY A 172 20.40 -19.70 -5.60
CA GLY A 172 19.21 -19.82 -6.42
C GLY A 172 19.50 -19.54 -7.91
N PRO A 173 18.44 -19.42 -8.73
CA PRO A 173 18.58 -19.20 -10.16
C PRO A 173 19.37 -17.93 -10.47
N ILE A 174 20.48 -18.06 -11.21
CA ILE A 174 21.30 -16.91 -11.59
C ILE A 174 20.57 -16.12 -12.68
N GLN A 175 20.48 -14.80 -12.52
CA GLN A 175 19.81 -13.89 -13.46
C GLN A 175 20.82 -13.20 -14.39
N SER A 176 21.99 -12.82 -13.88
CA SER A 176 23.06 -12.24 -14.70
C SER A 176 24.45 -12.52 -14.13
N ILE A 177 25.46 -12.49 -15.01
CA ILE A 177 26.87 -12.57 -14.65
C ILE A 177 27.63 -11.48 -15.41
N SER A 178 28.59 -10.85 -14.75
CA SER A 178 29.46 -9.82 -15.34
C SER A 178 30.90 -10.02 -14.91
N PHE A 179 31.84 -9.83 -15.84
CA PHE A 179 33.27 -10.09 -15.62
C PHE A 179 34.07 -8.79 -15.50
N SER A 180 35.12 -8.80 -14.69
CA SER A 180 36.07 -7.69 -14.60
C SER A 180 36.79 -7.46 -15.92
N LYS A 181 37.00 -6.20 -16.31
CA LYS A 181 37.65 -5.85 -17.60
C LYS A 181 39.12 -6.24 -17.65
N SER A 182 39.84 -6.13 -16.53
CA SER A 182 41.23 -6.55 -16.39
C SER A 182 41.34 -7.85 -15.59
N PRO A 183 42.24 -8.77 -15.96
CA PRO A 183 42.63 -9.85 -15.06
C PRO A 183 43.33 -9.25 -13.83
N PRO A 184 43.18 -9.84 -12.63
CA PRO A 184 43.84 -9.38 -11.43
C PRO A 184 45.35 -9.44 -11.64
N ARG A 185 46.03 -8.29 -11.45
CA ARG A 185 47.48 -8.18 -11.61
C ARG A 185 48.17 -9.31 -10.83
N PRO A 186 49.10 -10.07 -11.41
CA PRO A 186 49.91 -11.00 -10.61
C PRO A 186 50.60 -10.18 -9.52
N SER A 187 50.50 -10.62 -8.27
CA SER A 187 51.27 -10.03 -7.19
C SER A 187 52.74 -10.29 -7.52
N SER A 188 53.52 -9.22 -7.65
CA SER A 188 54.98 -9.32 -7.59
C SER A 188 55.36 -10.03 -6.30
N ASN A 189 56.17 -11.08 -6.42
CA ASN A 189 56.78 -11.90 -5.37
C ASN A 189 55.84 -12.90 -4.68
N ASN A 190 55.82 -14.12 -5.24
CA ASN A 190 56.03 -15.36 -4.48
C ASN A 190 56.21 -16.53 -5.45
N SER A 191 57.44 -16.71 -5.91
CA SER A 191 57.92 -17.97 -6.46
C SER A 191 58.11 -18.98 -5.32
N ASN A 192 57.02 -19.51 -4.78
CA ASN A 192 57.07 -20.72 -3.96
C ASN A 192 56.81 -21.93 -4.85
N TYR A 193 57.73 -22.19 -5.78
CA TYR A 193 57.84 -23.47 -6.47
C TYR A 193 59.25 -23.99 -6.28
N SER A 194 59.37 -25.26 -5.86
CA SER A 194 60.67 -25.92 -5.70
C SER A 194 61.39 -25.99 -7.06
N SER A 195 62.70 -25.76 -7.05
CA SER A 195 63.59 -25.69 -8.22
C SER A 195 63.91 -27.06 -8.86
N SER A 196 62.96 -28.02 -8.83
CA SER A 196 63.17 -29.39 -9.32
C SER A 196 62.26 -29.84 -10.48
N CYS A 197 61.43 -28.95 -11.04
CA CYS A 197 60.56 -29.32 -12.16
C CYS A 197 61.29 -29.14 -13.52
N THR A 198 62.04 -30.16 -13.95
CA THR A 198 62.56 -30.32 -15.31
C THR A 198 61.52 -30.95 -16.23
N ILE A 199 60.43 -30.22 -16.53
CA ILE A 199 59.62 -30.46 -17.74
C ILE A 199 59.18 -29.08 -18.25
N ASN A 200 59.53 -28.77 -19.51
CA ASN A 200 59.00 -27.62 -20.27
C ASN A 200 57.50 -27.82 -20.61
N SER A 201 56.68 -28.16 -19.63
CA SER A 201 55.23 -28.12 -19.73
C SER A 201 54.80 -26.71 -19.34
N GLN A 202 54.27 -25.94 -20.29
CA GLN A 202 53.48 -24.76 -19.94
C GLN A 202 52.44 -25.20 -18.90
N PRO A 203 52.49 -24.70 -17.66
CA PRO A 203 51.56 -25.16 -16.65
C PRO A 203 50.16 -24.73 -17.08
N PHE A 204 49.23 -25.70 -17.10
CA PHE A 204 47.79 -25.52 -17.22
C PHE A 204 47.26 -24.69 -16.04
N ILE A 205 47.65 -23.41 -15.98
CA ILE A 205 47.08 -22.42 -15.07
C ILE A 205 45.88 -21.86 -15.82
N ILE A 206 44.69 -22.28 -15.38
CA ILE A 206 43.40 -21.79 -15.83
C ILE A 206 43.48 -20.26 -15.98
N ARG A 207 43.49 -19.76 -17.23
CA ARG A 207 43.52 -18.33 -17.57
C ARG A 207 42.26 -17.57 -17.10
N ILE A 208 41.26 -18.28 -16.58
CA ILE A 208 40.03 -17.74 -16.00
C ILE A 208 40.35 -17.21 -14.58
N ASN A 209 41.23 -16.21 -14.52
CA ASN A 209 41.53 -15.48 -13.31
C ASN A 209 40.67 -14.22 -13.16
N ARG A 210 39.61 -14.01 -13.96
CA ARG A 210 38.77 -12.81 -13.83
C ARG A 210 37.83 -12.92 -12.63
N ASN A 211 37.80 -11.85 -11.85
CA ASN A 211 36.73 -11.67 -10.88
C ASN A 211 35.42 -11.46 -11.63
N PHE A 212 34.32 -11.94 -11.07
CA PHE A 212 33.01 -11.73 -11.65
C PHE A 212 31.96 -11.48 -10.58
N ILE A 213 30.89 -10.79 -10.98
CA ILE A 213 29.73 -10.54 -10.14
C ILE A 213 28.57 -11.38 -10.68
N LEU A 214 27.87 -12.04 -9.76
CA LEU A 214 26.66 -12.81 -10.02
C LEU A 214 25.47 -12.09 -9.40
N SER A 215 24.36 -12.01 -10.12
CA SER A 215 23.06 -11.69 -9.54
C SER A 215 22.14 -12.89 -9.62
N THR A 216 21.37 -13.13 -8.58
CA THR A 216 20.35 -14.19 -8.52
C THR A 216 18.96 -13.60 -8.63
N ARG A 217 17.98 -14.42 -9.02
CA ARG A 217 16.55 -14.05 -8.96
C ARG A 217 16.07 -13.78 -7.54
N ASP A 218 16.76 -14.32 -6.54
CA ASP A 218 16.46 -14.17 -5.12
C ASP A 218 17.08 -12.90 -4.52
N ALA A 219 17.16 -11.83 -5.33
CA ALA A 219 17.64 -10.51 -4.94
C ALA A 219 19.02 -10.49 -4.23
N THR A 220 19.88 -11.46 -4.57
CA THR A 220 21.22 -11.57 -3.98
C THR A 220 22.29 -11.26 -5.02
N VAL A 221 23.27 -10.43 -4.68
CA VAL A 221 24.43 -10.10 -5.51
C VAL A 221 25.71 -10.56 -4.82
N LEU A 222 26.55 -11.25 -5.58
CA LEU A 222 27.76 -11.90 -5.08
C LEU A 222 28.96 -11.48 -5.92
N HIS A 223 30.10 -11.26 -5.29
CA HIS A 223 31.37 -11.05 -5.95
C HIS A 223 32.25 -12.28 -5.77
N PHE A 224 32.67 -12.84 -6.90
CA PHE A 224 33.60 -13.95 -6.93
C PHE A 224 35.00 -13.45 -7.22
N THR A 225 35.93 -13.75 -6.30
CA THR A 225 37.35 -13.51 -6.49
C THR A 225 38.00 -14.80 -7.00
N ALA A 226 38.49 -14.77 -8.24
CA ALA A 226 39.10 -15.95 -8.86
C ALA A 226 40.35 -16.43 -8.13
N LYS A 227 41.16 -15.47 -7.62
CA LYS A 227 42.29 -15.79 -6.75
C LYS A 227 41.80 -16.30 -5.39
N GLY A 228 41.98 -17.60 -5.14
CA GLY A 228 41.57 -18.26 -3.90
C GLY A 228 40.11 -18.76 -3.89
N SER A 229 39.39 -18.65 -5.01
CA SER A 229 38.02 -19.15 -5.17
C SER A 229 37.05 -18.68 -4.07
N LYS A 230 37.16 -17.41 -3.69
CA LYS A 230 36.35 -16.81 -2.62
C LYS A 230 35.07 -16.20 -3.19
N LEU A 231 33.92 -16.55 -2.62
CA LEU A 231 32.63 -15.95 -2.92
C LEU A 231 32.22 -15.02 -1.77
N ASP A 232 32.20 -13.73 -2.03
CA ASP A 232 31.75 -12.71 -1.07
C ASP A 232 30.33 -12.27 -1.41
N LYS A 233 29.41 -12.35 -0.44
CA LYS A 233 28.04 -11.81 -0.61
C LYS A 233 28.09 -10.30 -0.45
N LEU A 234 27.80 -9.58 -1.54
CA LEU A 234 27.82 -8.10 -1.54
C LEU A 234 26.50 -7.52 -1.05
N MET A 235 25.38 -8.14 -1.44
CA MET A 235 24.04 -7.64 -1.17
C MET A 235 23.06 -8.80 -1.09
N GLU A 236 22.16 -8.75 -0.12
CA GLU A 236 21.05 -9.68 0.05
C GLU A 236 19.81 -8.90 0.39
N GLU A 237 18.90 -8.72 -0.56
CA GLU A 237 17.65 -8.02 -0.32
C GLU A 237 16.51 -8.98 0.05
N ALA A 238 15.40 -8.40 0.49
CA ALA A 238 14.20 -9.12 0.89
C ALA A 238 13.71 -10.04 -0.25
N LYS A 239 13.57 -11.33 0.05
CA LYS A 239 13.08 -12.35 -0.90
C LYS A 239 11.57 -12.46 -0.89
N GLU A 240 10.95 -12.04 0.22
CA GLU A 240 9.52 -12.11 0.50
C GLU A 240 8.98 -10.73 0.88
N ALA A 241 7.67 -10.65 1.11
CA ALA A 241 6.96 -9.41 1.38
C ALA A 241 7.62 -8.57 2.50
N VAL A 242 7.61 -7.24 2.35
CA VAL A 242 8.14 -6.30 3.32
C VAL A 242 6.98 -5.53 3.95
N ASN A 243 6.67 -5.85 5.20
CA ASN A 243 5.56 -5.26 5.93
C ASN A 243 6.02 -4.43 7.12
N ALA A 244 7.19 -4.72 7.69
CA ALA A 244 7.65 -4.07 8.89
C ALA A 244 8.64 -2.95 8.55
N ILE A 245 8.26 -1.70 8.83
CA ILE A 245 9.17 -0.56 8.76
C ILE A 245 9.03 0.29 10.03
N ALA A 246 10.15 0.79 10.54
CA ALA A 246 10.17 1.70 11.67
C ALA A 246 11.35 2.67 11.54
N CYS A 247 11.12 3.96 11.78
CA CYS A 247 12.18 4.95 11.82
C CYS A 247 12.68 5.16 13.24
N HIS A 248 13.98 5.38 13.39
CA HIS A 248 14.57 5.72 14.67
C HIS A 248 14.10 7.11 15.13
N PRO A 249 13.80 7.32 16.43
CA PRO A 249 13.16 8.54 16.93
C PRO A 249 14.04 9.79 16.89
N SER A 250 15.37 9.66 16.71
CA SER A 250 16.31 10.79 16.78
C SER A 250 17.46 10.76 15.77
N GLN A 251 17.59 9.69 14.98
CA GLN A 251 18.72 9.49 14.07
C GLN A 251 18.18 9.14 12.68
N PRO A 252 18.94 9.38 11.60
CA PRO A 252 18.50 9.13 10.23
C PRO A 252 18.54 7.64 9.86
N LEU A 253 17.98 6.79 10.72
CA LEU A 253 17.95 5.34 10.59
C LEU A 253 16.53 4.84 10.34
N ILE A 254 16.42 3.85 9.47
CA ILE A 254 15.19 3.07 9.25
C ILE A 254 15.48 1.57 9.36
N ALA A 255 14.68 0.89 10.17
CA ALA A 255 14.62 -0.55 10.23
C ALA A 255 13.58 -1.08 9.25
N ILE A 256 13.94 -2.12 8.50
CA ILE A 256 13.12 -2.77 7.48
C ILE A 256 13.14 -4.28 7.76
N GLY A 257 11.97 -4.87 8.00
CA GLY A 257 11.77 -6.28 8.24
C GLY A 257 10.96 -6.95 7.13
N SER A 258 11.46 -8.09 6.64
CA SER A 258 10.80 -8.92 5.63
C SER A 258 10.21 -10.19 6.22
N HIS A 259 9.21 -10.74 5.53
CA HIS A 259 8.64 -12.06 5.80
C HIS A 259 9.65 -13.20 5.68
N CYS A 260 10.79 -13.02 5.00
CA CYS A 260 11.86 -14.02 4.99
C CYS A 260 12.75 -13.98 6.26
N GLY A 261 12.37 -13.20 7.28
CA GLY A 261 13.13 -13.03 8.52
C GLY A 261 14.31 -12.09 8.43
N LEU A 262 14.51 -11.42 7.29
CA LEU A 262 15.58 -10.45 7.09
C LEU A 262 15.19 -9.11 7.74
N LEU A 263 15.94 -8.71 8.76
CA LEU A 263 15.90 -7.38 9.38
C LEU A 263 17.12 -6.58 8.91
N LYS A 264 16.91 -5.36 8.45
CA LYS A 264 17.98 -4.44 8.04
C LYS A 264 17.80 -3.06 8.65
N VAL A 265 18.90 -2.42 9.00
CA VAL A 265 18.95 -1.00 9.41
C VAL A 265 19.74 -0.21 8.36
N TRP A 266 19.12 0.85 7.86
CA TRP A 266 19.66 1.73 6.82
C TRP A 266 19.79 3.16 7.33
N ASP A 267 20.92 3.80 7.02
CA ASP A 267 21.05 5.26 7.06
C ASP A 267 20.47 5.83 5.75
N TYR A 268 19.32 6.47 5.84
CA TYR A 268 18.59 6.98 4.68
C TYR A 268 19.07 8.35 4.18
N MET A 269 19.99 8.99 4.90
CA MET A 269 20.64 10.23 4.47
C MET A 269 21.92 9.93 3.70
N GLN A 270 22.74 9.01 4.21
CA GLN A 270 23.96 8.56 3.53
C GLN A 270 23.68 7.50 2.47
N THR A 271 22.45 7.02 2.37
CA THR A 271 22.04 5.89 1.51
C THR A 271 22.91 4.65 1.74
N LYS A 272 23.27 4.41 3.01
CA LYS A 272 24.22 3.38 3.43
C LYS A 272 23.55 2.35 4.33
N TYR A 273 23.80 1.09 4.01
CA TYR A 273 23.45 -0.02 4.88
C TYR A 273 24.40 -0.10 6.09
N LEU A 274 23.83 -0.29 7.28
CA LEU A 274 24.61 -0.39 8.53
C LEU A 274 24.64 -1.82 9.05
N TYR A 275 23.47 -2.42 9.33
CA TYR A 275 23.35 -3.70 10.03
C TYR A 275 22.23 -4.56 9.46
N SER A 276 22.40 -5.89 9.54
CA SER A 276 21.37 -6.86 9.20
C SER A 276 21.46 -8.07 10.09
N ARG A 277 20.30 -8.69 10.28
CA ARG A 277 20.14 -9.96 10.97
C ARG A 277 19.10 -10.78 10.23
N ILE A 278 19.32 -12.08 10.12
CA ILE A 278 18.36 -13.02 9.54
C ILE A 278 17.86 -13.93 10.65
N PHE A 279 16.57 -13.90 10.91
CA PHE A 279 15.88 -14.84 11.77
C PHE A 279 15.46 -16.05 10.93
N MET A 280 16.01 -17.22 11.23
CA MET A 280 15.68 -18.43 10.48
C MET A 280 14.24 -18.86 10.80
N GLU A 281 13.46 -19.19 9.77
CA GLU A 281 12.10 -19.76 9.88
C GLU A 281 11.03 -18.87 10.53
N ALA A 282 11.32 -17.59 10.80
CA ALA A 282 10.37 -16.66 11.42
C ALA A 282 10.16 -15.41 10.55
N SER A 283 8.91 -15.09 10.23
CA SER A 283 8.55 -13.93 9.41
C SER A 283 8.31 -12.70 10.27
N ILE A 284 9.02 -11.60 9.98
CA ILE A 284 8.83 -10.32 10.69
C ILE A 284 7.57 -9.63 10.16
N GLN A 285 6.64 -9.31 11.06
CA GLN A 285 5.36 -8.67 10.75
C GLN A 285 5.34 -7.18 11.09
N CYS A 286 5.89 -6.81 12.24
CA CYS A 286 5.90 -5.43 12.71
C CYS A 286 7.18 -5.10 13.47
N LEU A 287 7.52 -3.81 13.48
CA LEU A 287 8.71 -3.26 14.14
C LEU A 287 8.32 -1.97 14.87
N ALA A 288 8.94 -1.72 16.02
CA ALA A 288 8.83 -0.45 16.72
C ALA A 288 10.12 -0.13 17.47
N TYR A 289 10.59 1.11 17.33
CA TYR A 289 11.65 1.65 18.19
C TYR A 289 11.05 2.15 19.50
N ASP A 290 11.82 2.07 20.58
CA ASP A 290 11.49 2.81 21.80
C ASP A 290 11.70 4.31 21.58
N PRO A 291 11.01 5.20 22.32
CA PRO A 291 11.19 6.65 22.17
C PRO A 291 12.60 7.16 22.42
N LYS A 292 13.42 6.44 23.20
CA LYS A 292 14.84 6.77 23.42
C LYS A 292 15.75 6.29 22.29
N GLY A 293 15.27 5.41 21.41
CA GLY A 293 16.06 4.83 20.31
C GLY A 293 17.11 3.83 20.76
N THR A 294 17.03 3.31 21.99
CA THR A 294 17.94 2.28 22.50
C THR A 294 17.53 0.88 22.05
N PHE A 295 16.22 0.63 21.92
CA PHE A 295 15.68 -0.69 21.62
C PHE A 295 14.86 -0.70 20.34
N LEU A 296 14.93 -1.82 19.65
CA LEU A 296 14.07 -2.17 18.53
C LEU A 296 13.34 -3.46 18.85
N VAL A 297 12.01 -3.44 18.84
CA VAL A 297 11.20 -4.64 19.04
C VAL A 297 10.69 -5.15 17.70
N ALA A 298 10.86 -6.45 17.47
CA ALA A 298 10.40 -7.15 16.28
C ALA A 298 9.34 -8.18 16.66
N GLY A 299 8.15 -8.05 16.05
CA GLY A 299 7.04 -8.97 16.21
C GLY A 299 6.94 -9.92 15.02
N PHE A 300 6.74 -11.21 15.29
CA PHE A 300 6.80 -12.27 14.29
C PHE A 300 5.44 -12.93 14.03
N SER A 301 5.35 -13.64 12.90
CA SER A 301 4.17 -14.41 12.49
C SER A 301 3.87 -15.61 13.39
N ASP A 302 4.85 -16.12 14.13
CA ASP A 302 4.65 -17.25 15.05
C ASP A 302 4.25 -16.80 16.47
N GLY A 303 4.00 -15.50 16.66
CA GLY A 303 3.67 -14.88 17.94
C GLY A 303 4.88 -14.50 18.79
N SER A 304 6.09 -14.80 18.33
CA SER A 304 7.32 -14.45 19.04
C SER A 304 7.60 -12.95 18.94
N VAL A 305 8.20 -12.39 19.99
CA VAL A 305 8.62 -11.00 20.10
C VAL A 305 10.08 -10.97 20.53
N TYR A 306 10.91 -10.31 19.73
CA TYR A 306 12.33 -10.11 20.01
C TYR A 306 12.59 -8.67 20.39
N ILE A 307 13.40 -8.48 21.44
CA ILE A 307 13.85 -7.16 21.88
C ILE A 307 15.33 -7.07 21.57
N LEU A 308 15.67 -6.10 20.73
CA LEU A 308 17.00 -5.96 20.16
C LEU A 308 17.60 -4.63 20.60
N ASP A 309 18.92 -4.58 20.74
CA ASP A 309 19.65 -3.32 20.69
C ASP A 309 19.44 -2.67 19.31
N SER A 310 19.14 -1.37 19.31
CA SER A 310 18.77 -0.63 18.09
C SER A 310 19.89 -0.55 17.05
N ILE A 311 21.15 -0.72 17.48
CA ILE A 311 22.34 -0.56 16.65
C ILE A 311 22.94 -1.93 16.31
N SER A 312 23.26 -2.75 17.30
CA SER A 312 23.92 -4.05 17.06
C SER A 312 22.96 -5.12 16.54
N LEU A 313 21.65 -4.95 16.74
CA LEU A 313 20.61 -5.96 16.51
C LEU A 313 20.82 -7.25 17.32
N GLU A 314 21.61 -7.21 18.40
CA GLU A 314 21.77 -8.31 19.35
C GLU A 314 20.57 -8.38 20.30
N ASP A 315 20.27 -9.59 20.79
CA ASP A 315 19.16 -9.82 21.71
C ASP A 315 19.46 -9.19 23.08
N ASP A 316 18.60 -8.29 23.56
CA ASP A 316 18.66 -7.77 24.93
C ASP A 316 18.19 -8.83 25.94
N CYS A 317 17.22 -9.65 25.55
CA CYS A 317 16.70 -10.74 26.36
C CYS A 317 16.26 -11.93 25.51
N LYS A 318 15.88 -13.04 26.16
CA LYS A 318 15.27 -14.18 25.46
C LYS A 318 13.98 -13.75 24.74
N GLU A 319 13.68 -14.44 23.65
CA GLU A 319 12.43 -14.25 22.93
C GLU A 319 11.21 -14.40 23.85
N PHE A 320 10.19 -13.57 23.61
CA PHE A 320 8.92 -13.65 24.30
C PHE A 320 7.88 -14.33 23.42
N LYS A 321 7.22 -15.34 23.95
CA LYS A 321 6.22 -16.13 23.23
C LYS A 321 4.93 -16.27 24.03
N TYR A 322 4.32 -15.11 24.32
CA TYR A 322 3.06 -15.01 25.07
C TYR A 322 1.85 -14.74 24.18
N SER A 323 2.06 -14.19 22.97
CA SER A 323 1.00 -13.92 21.99
C SER A 323 0.32 -15.21 21.52
N ARG A 324 -0.98 -15.15 21.23
CA ARG A 324 -1.77 -16.33 20.80
C ARG A 324 -1.79 -16.53 19.29
N GLY A 325 -1.20 -15.60 18.55
CA GLY A 325 -1.09 -15.64 17.09
C GLY A 325 -0.05 -14.63 16.58
N PRO A 326 0.00 -14.39 15.26
CA PRO A 326 0.89 -13.42 14.65
C PRO A 326 0.80 -12.05 15.32
N VAL A 327 1.95 -11.43 15.62
CA VAL A 327 1.99 -10.09 16.20
C VAL A 327 1.80 -9.05 15.10
N THR A 328 0.71 -8.28 15.16
CA THR A 328 0.32 -7.33 14.12
C THR A 328 0.77 -5.91 14.41
N HIS A 329 0.79 -5.51 15.68
CA HIS A 329 1.16 -4.15 16.10
C HIS A 329 2.03 -4.16 17.36
N ILE A 330 2.92 -3.18 17.45
CA ILE A 330 3.75 -2.90 18.63
C ILE A 330 3.69 -1.39 18.90
N SER A 331 3.60 -1.00 20.16
CA SER A 331 3.69 0.40 20.58
C SER A 331 4.46 0.50 21.89
N PHE A 332 5.27 1.54 22.04
CA PHE A 332 6.05 1.82 23.23
C PHE A 332 5.46 2.97 24.03
N SER A 333 5.59 2.91 25.36
CA SER A 333 5.33 4.04 26.23
C SER A 333 6.38 5.13 26.06
N HIS A 334 5.98 6.38 26.27
CA HIS A 334 6.83 7.58 26.13
C HIS A 334 8.10 7.52 26.99
N ASP A 335 8.01 6.93 28.19
CA ASP A 335 9.10 6.78 29.16
C ASP A 335 10.04 5.59 28.84
N SER A 336 9.70 4.77 27.84
CA SER A 336 10.38 3.52 27.47
C SER A 336 10.43 2.48 28.60
N GLN A 337 9.45 2.49 29.51
CA GLN A 337 9.31 1.48 30.59
C GLN A 337 8.31 0.37 30.24
N TYR A 338 7.42 0.62 29.28
CA TYR A 338 6.44 -0.34 28.81
C TYR A 338 6.46 -0.43 27.29
N PHE A 339 6.07 -1.59 26.78
CA PHE A 339 5.57 -1.71 25.42
C PHE A 339 4.40 -2.70 25.40
N ALA A 340 3.58 -2.59 24.38
CA ALA A 340 2.43 -3.45 24.17
C ALA A 340 2.47 -4.03 22.76
N THR A 341 1.92 -5.23 22.63
CA THR A 341 1.76 -5.94 21.36
C THR A 341 0.31 -6.34 21.17
N ALA A 342 -0.19 -6.27 19.94
CA ALA A 342 -1.48 -6.81 19.54
C ALA A 342 -1.27 -8.01 18.62
N ASP A 343 -2.13 -9.02 18.74
CA ASP A 343 -2.09 -10.22 17.91
C ASP A 343 -3.34 -10.40 17.03
N GLU A 344 -3.22 -11.26 16.02
CA GLU A 344 -4.32 -11.63 15.12
C GLU A 344 -5.48 -12.37 15.85
N LYS A 345 -5.25 -12.84 17.08
CA LYS A 345 -6.26 -13.47 17.96
C LYS A 345 -6.87 -12.46 18.94
N TYR A 346 -6.84 -11.18 18.59
CA TYR A 346 -7.53 -10.07 19.23
C TYR A 346 -7.10 -9.81 20.69
N SER A 347 -5.88 -10.23 21.04
CA SER A 347 -5.32 -10.06 22.37
C SER A 347 -4.30 -8.92 22.40
N VAL A 348 -4.29 -8.15 23.48
CA VAL A 348 -3.27 -7.16 23.78
C VAL A 348 -2.41 -7.67 24.93
N THR A 349 -1.10 -7.71 24.72
CA THR A 349 -0.11 -8.14 25.71
C THR A 349 0.82 -6.99 26.05
N VAL A 350 1.04 -6.75 27.34
CA VAL A 350 1.87 -5.66 27.86
C VAL A 350 3.12 -6.23 28.52
N TYR A 351 4.24 -5.54 28.31
CA TYR A 351 5.55 -5.87 28.84
C TYR A 351 6.07 -4.67 29.62
N ARG A 352 6.80 -4.94 30.70
CA ARG A 352 7.35 -3.91 31.58
C ARG A 352 8.85 -4.12 31.75
N ARG A 353 9.59 -3.01 31.79
CA ARG A 353 10.99 -3.01 32.16
C ARG A 353 11.14 -2.94 33.68
N ILE A 354 11.83 -3.92 34.25
CA ILE A 354 12.04 -4.05 35.69
C ILE A 354 13.53 -4.10 36.02
N LEU A 355 13.89 -3.66 37.22
CA LEU A 355 15.24 -3.79 37.75
C LEU A 355 15.33 -5.12 38.52
N LYS A 356 16.09 -6.08 38.00
CA LYS A 356 16.31 -7.39 38.62
C LYS A 356 17.80 -7.61 38.82
N ASN A 357 18.21 -7.86 40.07
CA ASN A 357 19.62 -8.08 40.45
C ASN A 357 20.58 -6.96 40.01
N GLY A 358 20.11 -5.71 39.91
CA GLY A 358 20.91 -4.56 39.48
C GLY A 358 20.93 -4.31 37.97
N GLU A 359 20.38 -5.21 37.16
CA GLU A 359 20.24 -5.05 35.70
C GLU A 359 18.79 -4.78 35.30
N ARG A 360 18.58 -3.91 34.32
CA ARG A 360 17.25 -3.62 33.78
C ARG A 360 16.92 -4.64 32.71
N THR A 361 15.88 -5.43 32.94
CA THR A 361 15.43 -6.49 32.01
C THR A 361 13.95 -6.31 31.70
N TRP A 362 13.53 -6.84 30.55
CA TRP A 362 12.13 -6.88 30.18
C TRP A 362 11.44 -8.11 30.79
N GLU A 363 10.20 -7.92 31.26
CA GLU A 363 9.34 -8.99 31.73
C GLU A 363 7.94 -8.86 31.12
N HIS A 364 7.29 -9.99 30.89
CA HIS A 364 5.86 -10.04 30.58
C HIS A 364 5.05 -9.55 31.78
N LEU A 365 4.25 -8.51 31.58
CA LEU A 365 3.31 -8.05 32.60
C LEU A 365 2.05 -8.90 32.55
N ALA A 366 1.24 -8.77 31.50
CA ALA A 366 -0.03 -9.49 31.36
C ALA A 366 -0.57 -9.38 29.92
N GLY A 367 -1.47 -10.29 29.55
CA GLY A 367 -2.20 -10.22 28.28
C GLY A 367 -3.69 -10.48 28.46
N VAL A 368 -4.52 -9.79 27.69
CA VAL A 368 -5.98 -9.91 27.74
C VAL A 368 -6.58 -9.93 26.33
N HIS A 369 -7.63 -10.72 26.16
CA HIS A 369 -8.44 -10.75 24.94
C HIS A 369 -9.42 -9.58 24.98
N SER A 370 -9.06 -8.48 24.30
CA SER A 370 -9.73 -7.19 24.46
C SER A 370 -10.82 -6.93 23.45
N HIS A 371 -10.70 -7.53 22.26
CA HIS A 371 -11.56 -7.30 21.11
C HIS A 371 -12.10 -8.63 20.58
N TYR A 372 -13.21 -8.60 19.84
CA TYR A 372 -13.75 -9.79 19.17
C TYR A 372 -13.62 -9.72 17.63
N LYS A 373 -13.00 -8.65 17.12
CA LYS A 373 -12.55 -8.49 15.73
C LYS A 373 -11.11 -7.99 15.70
N ALA A 374 -10.54 -7.90 14.50
CA ALA A 374 -9.16 -7.51 14.29
C ALA A 374 -8.83 -6.18 15.00
N ILE A 375 -7.73 -6.19 15.75
CA ILE A 375 -7.17 -4.98 16.36
C ILE A 375 -6.45 -4.23 15.26
N ARG A 376 -6.81 -2.97 15.09
CA ARG A 376 -6.32 -2.13 14.01
C ARG A 376 -5.21 -1.19 14.45
N ASN A 377 -5.18 -0.83 15.72
CA ASN A 377 -4.11 0.00 16.27
C ASN A 377 -3.99 -0.18 17.79
N ILE A 378 -2.77 -0.01 18.29
CA ILE A 378 -2.47 0.16 19.72
C ILE A 378 -1.54 1.36 19.86
N ILE A 379 -1.85 2.24 20.81
CA ILE A 379 -1.07 3.47 21.00
C ILE A 379 -0.91 3.77 22.49
N PHE A 380 0.31 4.14 22.87
CA PHE A 380 0.55 4.79 24.15
C PHE A 380 0.36 6.30 24.03
N GLY A 381 -0.26 6.89 25.04
CA GLY A 381 -0.29 8.32 25.29
C GLY A 381 0.24 8.64 26.67
N VAL A 382 0.08 9.90 27.04
CA VAL A 382 0.43 10.43 28.34
C VAL A 382 -0.87 10.86 29.02
N ASP A 383 -1.04 10.48 30.27
CA ASP A 383 -2.09 11.06 31.10
C ASP A 383 -1.70 12.49 31.49
N LEU A 384 -2.60 13.46 31.21
CA LEU A 384 -2.30 14.89 31.32
C LEU A 384 -1.99 15.31 32.76
N ASP A 385 -2.63 14.65 33.74
CA ASP A 385 -2.52 15.02 35.15
C ASP A 385 -1.35 14.33 35.85
N SER A 386 -0.98 13.12 35.41
CA SER A 386 -0.06 12.24 36.15
C SER A 386 1.25 11.90 35.41
N ASP A 387 1.39 12.31 34.14
CA ASP A 387 2.48 11.93 33.22
C ASP A 387 2.63 10.40 33.04
N GLN A 388 1.66 9.62 33.52
CA GLN A 388 1.70 8.17 33.44
C GLN A 388 1.41 7.69 32.03
N PRO A 389 2.01 6.56 31.61
CA PRO A 389 1.73 5.97 30.33
C PRO A 389 0.28 5.46 30.28
N ARG A 390 -0.43 5.84 29.24
CA ARG A 390 -1.83 5.47 29.01
C ARG A 390 -1.92 4.61 27.74
N LEU A 391 -2.44 3.39 27.83
CA LEU A 391 -2.56 2.49 26.68
C LEU A 391 -3.99 2.45 26.14
N LEU A 392 -4.12 2.57 24.82
CA LEU A 392 -5.38 2.43 24.10
C LEU A 392 -5.24 1.38 22.98
N SER A 393 -6.31 0.63 22.75
CA SER A 393 -6.44 -0.24 21.57
C SER A 393 -7.75 0.04 20.82
N LEU A 394 -7.66 -0.01 19.49
CA LEU A 394 -8.80 0.20 18.59
C LEU A 394 -9.03 -1.06 17.77
N GLY A 395 -10.27 -1.56 17.75
CA GLY A 395 -10.67 -2.73 16.98
C GLY A 395 -11.71 -2.44 15.90
N GLU A 396 -11.79 -3.31 14.89
CA GLU A 396 -12.85 -3.31 13.88
C GLU A 396 -14.24 -3.61 14.47
N ASP A 397 -14.28 -4.04 15.74
CA ASP A 397 -15.48 -4.17 16.54
C ASP A 397 -16.05 -2.83 17.02
N ARG A 398 -15.43 -1.70 16.60
CA ARG A 398 -15.84 -0.32 16.91
C ARG A 398 -15.62 0.06 18.36
N LEU A 399 -14.84 -0.74 19.09
CA LEU A 399 -14.48 -0.49 20.47
C LEU A 399 -13.13 0.21 20.56
N LEU A 400 -13.07 1.24 21.38
CA LEU A 400 -11.85 1.82 21.93
C LEU A 400 -11.70 1.31 23.37
N VAL A 401 -10.67 0.53 23.63
CA VAL A 401 -10.41 -0.06 24.94
C VAL A 401 -9.23 0.64 25.59
N GLU A 402 -9.41 1.02 26.85
CA GLU A 402 -8.41 1.68 27.66
C GLU A 402 -7.99 0.79 28.82
N TYR A 403 -6.68 0.71 29.06
CA TYR A 403 -6.08 -0.19 30.05
C TYR A 403 -5.52 0.59 31.22
N ASP A 404 -5.74 0.07 32.42
CA ASP A 404 -5.18 0.63 33.65
C ASP A 404 -3.86 -0.08 33.98
N LEU A 405 -2.75 0.55 33.61
CA LEU A 405 -1.41 0.00 33.86
C LEU A 405 -0.98 0.12 35.33
N GLY A 406 -1.62 0.99 36.12
CA GLY A 406 -1.31 1.21 37.53
C GLY A 406 -1.89 0.14 38.43
N SER A 407 -3.14 -0.29 38.17
CA SER A 407 -3.78 -1.38 38.91
C SER A 407 -3.48 -2.78 38.35
N SER A 408 -2.89 -2.86 37.16
CA SER A 408 -2.50 -4.13 36.55
C SER A 408 -1.39 -4.82 37.34
N SER A 409 -1.53 -6.14 37.49
CA SER A 409 -0.54 -7.00 38.14
C SER A 409 -0.02 -8.04 37.15
N LYS A 410 0.96 -8.83 37.59
CA LYS A 410 1.50 -9.92 36.77
C LYS A 410 0.37 -10.90 36.41
N ASP A 411 0.24 -11.18 35.12
CA ASP A 411 -0.77 -12.01 34.46
C ASP A 411 -2.22 -11.50 34.52
N ASN A 412 -2.47 -10.29 35.04
CA ASN A 412 -3.79 -9.65 35.02
C ASN A 412 -3.72 -8.19 34.52
N LEU A 413 -4.15 -7.98 33.27
CA LEU A 413 -4.24 -6.65 32.68
C LEU A 413 -5.64 -6.06 32.93
N ALA A 414 -5.71 -5.04 33.77
CA ALA A 414 -6.95 -4.36 34.11
C ALA A 414 -7.43 -3.47 32.96
N ILE A 415 -8.73 -3.56 32.65
CA ILE A 415 -9.38 -2.69 31.65
C ILE A 415 -10.09 -1.58 32.40
N LEU A 416 -9.72 -0.33 32.10
CA LEU A 416 -10.34 0.85 32.68
C LEU A 416 -11.71 1.10 32.05
N ARG A 417 -11.79 1.08 30.71
CA ARG A 417 -13.01 1.43 29.97
C ARG A 417 -13.08 0.74 28.62
N ARG A 418 -14.30 0.50 28.14
CA ARG A 418 -14.62 0.01 26.79
C ARG A 418 -15.68 0.92 26.18
N ASP A 419 -15.29 1.74 25.22
CA ASP A 419 -16.18 2.71 24.58
C ASP A 419 -16.47 2.32 23.13
N ARG A 420 -17.75 2.29 22.76
CA ARG A 420 -18.12 2.18 21.36
C ARG A 420 -18.05 3.57 20.74
N ILE A 421 -17.15 3.75 19.78
CA ILE A 421 -16.91 5.08 19.16
C ILE A 421 -17.66 5.26 17.83
N GLU A 422 -18.11 4.18 17.19
CA GLU A 422 -18.82 4.23 15.91
C GLU A 422 -20.11 3.41 15.91
N GLN A 423 -21.20 4.01 15.41
CA GLN A 423 -22.47 3.33 15.22
C GLN A 423 -22.42 2.37 14.03
N SER A 424 -22.12 2.89 12.83
CA SER A 424 -22.21 2.15 11.56
C SER A 424 -20.88 1.97 10.83
N ALA A 425 -19.96 2.92 10.95
CA ALA A 425 -18.65 2.85 10.31
C ALA A 425 -17.70 1.92 11.09
N VAL A 426 -16.66 1.42 10.41
CA VAL A 426 -15.57 0.65 11.01
C VAL A 426 -14.35 1.57 11.14
N PRO A 427 -13.81 1.78 12.35
CA PRO A 427 -12.65 2.62 12.53
C PRO A 427 -11.38 1.89 12.07
N LEU A 428 -10.57 2.56 11.26
CA LEU A 428 -9.38 2.01 10.60
C LEU A 428 -8.07 2.58 11.13
N CYS A 429 -8.10 3.75 11.76
CA CYS A 429 -6.91 4.47 12.18
C CYS A 429 -7.11 5.11 13.56
N LEU A 430 -6.01 5.24 14.31
CA LEU A 430 -5.96 5.91 15.61
C LEU A 430 -4.67 6.75 15.71
N ALA A 431 -4.78 7.99 16.16
CA ALA A 431 -3.64 8.82 16.51
C ALA A 431 -4.00 9.84 17.60
N TRP A 432 -2.99 10.27 18.38
CA TRP A 432 -3.14 11.45 19.24
C TRP A 432 -3.16 12.71 18.39
N TYR A 433 -4.16 13.55 18.62
CA TYR A 433 -4.27 14.81 17.91
C TYR A 433 -3.35 15.86 18.55
N PRO A 434 -2.63 16.69 17.77
CA PRO A 434 -1.79 17.73 18.33
C PRO A 434 -2.59 18.74 19.17
N PRO A 435 -1.98 19.33 20.22
CA PRO A 435 -2.66 20.26 21.13
C PRO A 435 -2.80 21.64 20.48
N PHE A 436 -3.78 21.81 19.59
CA PHE A 436 -4.17 23.12 19.04
C PHE A 436 -5.12 23.89 19.95
N THR A 437 -5.86 23.16 20.77
CA THR A 437 -6.83 23.63 21.76
C THR A 437 -6.39 23.20 23.14
N PRO A 438 -6.89 23.82 24.22
CA PRO A 438 -6.60 23.36 25.58
C PRO A 438 -7.22 21.98 25.87
N GLU A 439 -8.24 21.56 25.10
CA GLU A 439 -8.71 20.18 25.10
C GLU A 439 -7.75 19.26 24.33
N ALA A 440 -7.49 18.07 24.89
CA ALA A 440 -6.76 17.01 24.21
C ALA A 440 -7.71 16.10 23.42
N PHE A 441 -7.31 15.72 22.21
CA PHE A 441 -8.13 14.91 21.31
C PHE A 441 -7.44 13.64 20.83
N ILE A 442 -8.27 12.63 20.58
CA ILE A 442 -7.93 11.42 19.86
C ILE A 442 -8.55 11.54 18.47
N LEU A 443 -7.72 11.36 17.45
CA LEU A 443 -8.14 11.34 16.05
C LEU A 443 -8.36 9.90 15.61
N THR A 444 -9.53 9.64 15.02
CA THR A 444 -9.81 8.38 14.31
C THR A 444 -10.17 8.65 12.87
N ALA A 445 -9.90 7.68 12.00
CA ALA A 445 -10.43 7.66 10.63
C ALA A 445 -11.14 6.34 10.37
N ASN A 446 -12.20 6.36 9.57
CA ASN A 446 -13.07 5.19 9.36
C ASN A 446 -13.23 4.82 7.88
N ASN A 447 -13.87 3.68 7.64
CA ASN A 447 -14.14 3.14 6.30
C ASN A 447 -15.18 3.93 5.48
N LYS A 448 -15.78 5.00 6.03
CA LYS A 448 -16.71 5.91 5.35
C LYS A 448 -16.07 7.27 5.04
N TYR A 449 -14.73 7.33 4.96
CA TYR A 449 -13.96 8.54 4.66
C TYR A 449 -14.20 9.69 5.65
N LYS A 450 -14.53 9.38 6.91
CA LYS A 450 -14.66 10.38 7.96
C LYS A 450 -13.46 10.34 8.89
N MET A 451 -13.05 11.52 9.32
CA MET A 451 -12.08 11.75 10.38
C MET A 451 -12.81 12.37 11.56
N LYS A 452 -12.75 11.72 12.72
CA LYS A 452 -13.46 12.14 13.92
C LYS A 452 -12.49 12.50 15.03
N LEU A 453 -12.81 13.56 15.77
CA LEU A 453 -12.08 14.00 16.95
C LEU A 453 -12.88 13.67 18.20
N TYR A 454 -12.31 12.83 19.06
CA TYR A 454 -12.89 12.47 20.35
C TYR A 454 -12.09 13.14 21.46
N ASN A 455 -12.78 13.74 22.43
CA ASN A 455 -12.11 14.26 23.62
C ASN A 455 -11.38 13.11 24.35
N ALA A 456 -10.11 13.31 24.66
CA ALA A 456 -9.25 12.29 25.25
C ALA A 456 -9.74 11.83 26.63
N THR A 457 -10.45 12.68 27.37
CA THR A 457 -10.95 12.40 28.72
C THR A 457 -12.39 11.90 28.69
N THR A 458 -13.30 12.67 28.10
CA THR A 458 -14.75 12.34 28.13
C THR A 458 -15.15 11.29 27.11
N LYS A 459 -14.35 11.09 26.06
CA LYS A 459 -14.62 10.21 24.91
C LYS A 459 -15.81 10.66 24.05
N MET A 460 -16.30 11.90 24.26
CA MET A 460 -17.33 12.49 23.41
C MET A 460 -16.74 12.91 22.06
N CYS A 461 -17.49 12.67 20.99
CA CYS A 461 -17.18 13.18 19.66
C CYS A 461 -17.34 14.71 19.67
N ARG A 462 -16.30 15.44 19.29
CA ARG A 462 -16.32 16.91 19.16
C ARG A 462 -16.50 17.36 17.72
N LYS A 463 -15.93 16.62 16.77
CA LYS A 463 -16.00 16.96 15.34
C LYS A 463 -16.06 15.68 14.52
N SER A 464 -16.92 15.67 13.51
CA SER A 464 -16.91 14.67 12.45
C SER A 464 -16.70 15.36 11.12
N LEU A 465 -15.56 15.11 10.49
CA LEU A 465 -15.08 15.84 9.32
C LEU A 465 -14.90 14.90 8.13
N LEU A 466 -15.06 15.44 6.93
CA LEU A 466 -14.74 14.70 5.70
C LEU A 466 -13.22 14.54 5.60
N GLY A 467 -12.75 13.30 5.55
CA GLY A 467 -11.36 12.97 5.30
C GLY A 467 -11.03 12.94 3.81
N PRO A 468 -9.75 12.72 3.45
CA PRO A 468 -9.33 12.59 2.05
C PRO A 468 -10.05 11.43 1.34
N THR A 469 -10.60 11.71 0.16
CA THR A 469 -11.37 10.75 -0.66
C THR A 469 -10.57 10.15 -1.82
N TYR A 470 -9.25 10.04 -1.67
CA TYR A 470 -8.36 9.52 -2.72
C TYR A 470 -8.34 7.99 -2.79
N GLY A 471 -9.18 7.41 -3.65
CA GLY A 471 -9.22 5.97 -3.86
C GLY A 471 -9.94 5.26 -2.72
N SER A 472 -9.21 4.51 -1.87
CA SER A 472 -9.79 3.81 -0.73
C SER A 472 -9.74 4.66 0.56
N PRO A 473 -10.47 4.26 1.63
CA PRO A 473 -10.35 4.92 2.93
C PRO A 473 -8.92 4.87 3.48
N LEU A 474 -8.67 5.72 4.48
CA LEU A 474 -7.38 5.78 5.17
C LEU A 474 -7.12 4.47 5.94
N GLU A 475 -6.01 3.81 5.62
CA GLU A 475 -5.59 2.55 6.24
C GLU A 475 -4.66 2.80 7.43
N LYS A 476 -3.77 3.80 7.35
CA LYS A 476 -2.90 4.20 8.46
C LYS A 476 -2.63 5.69 8.40
N ILE A 477 -2.53 6.32 9.57
CA ILE A 477 -2.18 7.73 9.73
C ILE A 477 -0.99 7.88 10.68
N GLN A 478 -0.20 8.93 10.48
CA GLN A 478 0.91 9.28 11.34
C GLN A 478 1.06 10.80 11.40
N ILE A 479 1.05 11.35 12.62
CA ILE A 479 1.35 12.77 12.85
C ILE A 479 2.85 12.97 12.67
N LEU A 480 3.22 13.95 11.84
CA LEU A 480 4.63 14.25 11.59
C LEU A 480 5.23 15.00 12.79
N PRO A 481 6.49 14.71 13.16
CA PRO A 481 7.20 15.44 14.19
C PRO A 481 7.29 16.93 13.89
N ALA A 482 7.23 17.74 14.94
CA ALA A 482 7.26 19.20 14.88
C ALA A 482 8.63 19.83 14.56
N ALA A 483 9.67 19.02 14.35
CA ALA A 483 11.07 19.45 14.44
C ALA A 483 11.45 20.59 13.50
N ASN A 484 10.73 20.78 12.38
CA ASN A 484 11.05 21.76 11.33
C ASN A 484 9.95 22.81 11.06
N SER A 485 8.89 22.90 11.86
CA SER A 485 7.84 23.89 11.63
C SER A 485 8.23 25.27 12.20
N GLN A 486 8.42 26.27 11.34
CA GLN A 486 8.59 27.68 11.76
C GLN A 486 7.33 28.24 12.45
N ASP A 487 6.17 27.62 12.20
CA ASP A 487 4.90 27.95 12.82
C ASP A 487 4.41 26.79 13.70
N PRO A 488 4.35 26.95 15.04
CA PRO A 488 3.87 25.90 15.94
C PRO A 488 2.39 25.55 15.74
N GLN A 489 1.61 26.41 15.06
CA GLN A 489 0.18 26.19 14.81
C GLN A 489 -0.11 25.34 13.56
N LYS A 490 0.91 25.05 12.73
CA LYS A 490 0.76 24.16 11.58
C LYS A 490 1.43 22.83 11.85
N ARG A 491 0.63 21.76 11.83
CA ARG A 491 1.13 20.38 11.86
C ARG A 491 0.66 19.67 10.60
N TYR A 492 1.33 18.58 10.30
CA TYR A 492 1.05 17.78 9.11
C TYR A 492 0.85 16.33 9.53
N LEU A 493 -0.06 15.66 8.84
CA LEU A 493 -0.38 14.26 9.02
C LEU A 493 -0.07 13.54 7.72
N ALA A 494 0.80 12.54 7.77
CA ALA A 494 1.00 11.62 6.66
C ALA A 494 -0.02 10.47 6.79
N TYR A 495 -0.49 9.97 5.67
CA TYR A 495 -1.40 8.83 5.63
C TYR A 495 -1.12 7.92 4.45
N ILE A 496 -1.64 6.70 4.54
CA ILE A 496 -1.70 5.76 3.43
C ILE A 496 -3.11 5.25 3.26
N THR A 497 -3.48 5.01 2.01
CA THR A 497 -4.64 4.22 1.61
C THR A 497 -4.13 2.87 1.09
N LYS A 498 -4.98 2.06 0.45
CA LYS A 498 -4.57 0.76 -0.10
C LYS A 498 -3.45 0.88 -1.14
N ASP A 499 -3.38 1.99 -1.88
CA ASP A 499 -2.44 2.16 -3.00
C ASP A 499 -1.73 3.53 -3.03
N LYS A 500 -2.17 4.49 -2.19
CA LYS A 500 -1.65 5.85 -2.19
C LYS A 500 -1.00 6.22 -0.86
N VAL A 501 -0.05 7.13 -0.95
CA VAL A 501 0.53 7.85 0.18
C VAL A 501 0.15 9.31 0.05
N GLY A 502 -0.20 9.95 1.16
CA GLY A 502 -0.66 11.33 1.15
C GLY A 502 -0.26 12.13 2.38
N LEU A 503 -0.49 13.43 2.28
CA LEU A 503 -0.22 14.42 3.31
C LEU A 503 -1.48 15.27 3.53
N GLN A 504 -1.79 15.55 4.79
CA GLN A 504 -2.93 16.35 5.24
C GLN A 504 -2.43 17.47 6.17
N ILE A 505 -2.88 18.70 5.94
CA ILE A 505 -2.63 19.84 6.85
C ILE A 505 -3.58 19.74 8.04
N LEU A 506 -3.04 19.99 9.24
CA LEU A 506 -3.78 20.17 10.48
C LEU A 506 -3.81 21.66 10.88
N PRO A 507 -4.88 22.15 11.51
CA PRO A 507 -6.07 21.41 11.95
C PRO A 507 -6.98 20.96 10.80
N ILE A 508 -7.64 19.81 10.99
CA ILE A 508 -8.62 19.27 10.05
C ILE A 508 -9.92 20.09 10.09
N ASP A 509 -10.49 20.34 8.91
CA ASP A 509 -11.72 21.12 8.71
C ASP A 509 -12.63 20.58 7.58
N GLY A 510 -12.19 19.53 6.89
CA GLY A 510 -12.90 18.97 5.72
C GLY A 510 -12.54 19.61 4.39
N ASN A 511 -11.60 20.57 4.35
CA ASN A 511 -11.18 21.19 3.10
C ASN A 511 -10.36 20.19 2.25
N PRO A 512 -10.80 19.86 1.02
CA PRO A 512 -10.12 18.90 0.16
C PRO A 512 -8.74 19.38 -0.32
N HIS A 513 -8.54 20.70 -0.43
CA HIS A 513 -7.26 21.29 -0.87
C HIS A 513 -6.17 21.24 0.21
N LYS A 514 -6.51 20.89 1.46
CA LYS A 514 -5.55 20.63 2.53
C LYS A 514 -4.96 19.23 2.50
N SER A 515 -5.37 18.40 1.55
CA SER A 515 -4.83 17.06 1.34
C SER A 515 -4.24 16.91 -0.06
N LEU A 516 -3.20 16.09 -0.18
CA LEU A 516 -2.70 15.56 -1.44
C LEU A 516 -2.35 14.07 -1.29
N ALA A 517 -2.48 13.30 -2.37
CA ALA A 517 -2.12 11.88 -2.39
C ALA A 517 -1.50 11.48 -3.74
N PHE A 518 -0.57 10.52 -3.70
CA PHE A 518 0.12 9.96 -4.85
C PHE A 518 0.10 8.43 -4.80
N ILE A 519 0.00 7.79 -5.97
CA ILE A 519 0.18 6.34 -6.09
C ILE A 519 1.63 6.02 -5.76
N CYS A 520 1.84 5.03 -4.89
CA CYS A 520 3.19 4.66 -4.45
C CYS A 520 3.58 3.26 -4.90
N HIS A 521 2.87 2.23 -4.46
CA HIS A 521 3.24 0.84 -4.68
C HIS A 521 2.26 0.14 -5.64
N PRO A 522 2.74 -0.62 -6.66
CA PRO A 522 1.87 -1.31 -7.61
C PRO A 522 1.06 -2.46 -6.97
N GLY A 523 1.59 -3.06 -5.89
CA GLY A 523 0.94 -4.14 -5.14
C GLY A 523 0.09 -3.68 -3.97
N GLY A 524 0.00 -2.36 -3.75
CA GLY A 524 -0.59 -1.75 -2.57
C GLY A 524 0.40 -1.48 -1.44
N VAL A 525 -0.02 -0.70 -0.46
CA VAL A 525 0.81 -0.25 0.67
C VAL A 525 0.46 -1.06 1.91
N SER A 526 1.46 -1.65 2.56
CA SER A 526 1.27 -2.39 3.79
C SER A 526 1.54 -1.54 5.03
N ASN A 527 2.48 -0.61 4.97
CA ASN A 527 2.90 0.13 6.17
C ASN A 527 3.48 1.51 5.86
N LEU A 528 3.47 2.37 6.89
CA LEU A 528 3.89 3.77 6.89
C LEU A 528 4.76 4.08 8.12
N ALA A 529 5.87 4.78 7.90
CA ALA A 529 6.73 5.35 8.95
C ALA A 529 7.22 6.75 8.55
N SER A 530 7.38 7.66 9.52
CA SER A 530 7.92 9.01 9.31
C SER A 530 9.31 9.14 9.93
N SER A 531 10.17 9.95 9.30
CA SER A 531 11.45 10.34 9.89
C SER A 531 11.27 11.18 11.15
N TYR A 532 12.30 11.20 12.01
CA TYR A 532 12.32 11.99 13.24
C TYR A 532 12.24 13.51 13.00
N ASP A 533 12.68 13.98 11.84
CA ASP A 533 12.66 15.39 11.43
C ASP A 533 11.36 15.80 10.73
N GLY A 534 10.47 14.84 10.42
CA GLY A 534 9.23 15.09 9.69
C GLY A 534 9.42 15.51 8.23
N CYS A 535 10.63 15.43 7.66
CA CYS A 535 10.90 15.77 6.26
C CYS A 535 10.72 14.60 5.31
N HIS A 536 10.72 13.37 5.82
CA HIS A 536 10.65 12.16 5.02
C HIS A 536 9.58 11.20 5.53
N VAL A 537 8.98 10.50 4.59
CA VAL A 537 8.03 9.43 4.85
C VAL A 537 8.48 8.19 4.11
N PHE A 538 8.28 7.03 4.72
CA PHE A 538 8.63 5.73 4.16
C PHE A 538 7.40 4.87 4.04
N THR A 539 7.25 4.21 2.90
CA THR A 539 6.15 3.27 2.65
C THR A 539 6.69 1.91 2.28
N ALA A 540 6.11 0.86 2.85
CA ALA A 540 6.41 -0.51 2.49
C ALA A 540 5.31 -1.06 1.57
N GLY A 541 5.70 -1.69 0.46
CA GLY A 541 4.75 -2.16 -0.57
C GLY A 541 4.35 -3.63 -0.41
N GLY A 542 4.64 -4.24 0.74
CA GLY A 542 4.24 -5.60 1.06
C GLY A 542 4.72 -6.59 0.01
N ASN A 543 3.80 -7.07 -0.82
CA ASN A 543 4.05 -8.08 -1.85
C ASN A 543 5.01 -7.63 -2.97
N ASP A 544 5.19 -6.32 -3.18
CA ASP A 544 6.17 -5.83 -4.16
C ASP A 544 7.62 -5.87 -3.64
N ARG A 545 7.80 -6.11 -2.33
CA ARG A 545 9.08 -6.28 -1.63
C ARG A 545 9.95 -5.01 -1.61
N ILE A 546 9.35 -3.85 -1.87
CA ILE A 546 10.04 -2.57 -1.99
C ILE A 546 9.67 -1.66 -0.82
N VAL A 547 10.64 -0.85 -0.40
CA VAL A 547 10.41 0.30 0.46
C VAL A 547 10.72 1.56 -0.33
N MET A 548 9.78 2.51 -0.33
CA MET A 548 9.96 3.81 -0.97
C MET A 548 10.20 4.89 0.07
N LYS A 549 11.13 5.80 -0.22
CA LYS A 549 11.40 7.03 0.54
C LYS A 549 10.75 8.20 -0.19
N TRP A 550 9.97 8.98 0.53
CA TRP A 550 9.27 10.18 0.08
C TRP A 550 9.86 11.40 0.77
N GLU A 551 10.21 12.40 -0.01
CA GLU A 551 10.60 13.72 0.50
C GLU A 551 9.36 14.61 0.54
N LEU A 552 9.13 15.27 1.66
CA LEU A 552 7.93 16.06 1.88
C LEU A 552 8.17 17.52 1.49
N ASN A 553 7.44 17.99 0.48
CA ASN A 553 7.43 19.39 0.09
C ASN A 553 6.15 20.07 0.61
N ILE A 554 6.25 20.66 1.79
CA ILE A 554 5.15 21.35 2.48
C ILE A 554 4.66 22.57 1.68
N ASN A 555 5.57 23.32 1.08
CA ASN A 555 5.24 24.56 0.35
C ASN A 555 4.32 24.30 -0.85
N ALA A 556 4.47 23.13 -1.50
CA ALA A 556 3.60 22.74 -2.59
C ALA A 556 2.14 22.52 -2.12
N LEU A 557 1.96 21.91 -0.94
CA LEU A 557 0.64 21.69 -0.36
C LEU A 557 0.01 23.01 0.13
N GLU A 558 0.81 23.92 0.69
CA GLU A 558 0.30 25.25 1.06
C GLU A 558 -0.14 26.06 -0.16
N ALA A 559 0.63 26.00 -1.26
CA ALA A 559 0.25 26.63 -2.52
C ALA A 559 -1.10 26.09 -3.06
N THR A 560 -1.36 24.79 -2.93
CA THR A 560 -2.66 24.22 -3.32
C THR A 560 -3.81 24.71 -2.46
N VAL A 561 -3.59 24.96 -1.16
CA VAL A 561 -4.61 25.57 -0.29
C VAL A 561 -4.91 26.99 -0.74
N SER A 562 -3.89 27.80 -1.04
CA SER A 562 -4.07 29.17 -1.53
C SER A 562 -4.82 29.21 -2.87
N LEU A 563 -4.60 28.24 -3.76
CA LEU A 563 -5.31 28.13 -5.03
C LEU A 563 -6.76 27.66 -4.88
N GLY A 564 -7.07 26.90 -3.82
CA GLY A 564 -8.42 26.41 -3.52
C GLY A 564 -9.40 27.49 -3.06
N GLY A 565 -8.91 28.69 -2.76
CA GLY A 565 -9.70 29.81 -2.25
C GLY A 565 -9.76 29.84 -0.72
N GLU A 566 -10.16 31.00 -0.20
CA GLU A 566 -10.27 31.26 1.24
C GLU A 566 -11.68 30.99 1.76
N ASP A 567 -11.79 30.77 3.08
CA ASP A 567 -13.03 30.56 3.83
C ASP A 567 -13.96 29.46 3.30
N LEU A 568 -15.08 29.85 2.68
CA LEU A 568 -16.16 28.97 2.25
C LEU A 568 -16.00 28.48 0.80
N ILE A 569 -15.10 29.09 0.02
CA ILE A 569 -14.91 28.77 -1.40
C ILE A 569 -14.63 27.27 -1.63
N PRO A 570 -13.71 26.62 -0.87
CA PRO A 570 -13.47 25.19 -1.01
C PRO A 570 -14.71 24.32 -0.77
N PHE A 571 -15.59 24.75 0.13
CA PHE A 571 -16.79 24.02 0.52
C PHE A 571 -17.90 24.18 -0.53
N TYR A 572 -18.04 25.37 -1.12
CA TYR A 572 -18.97 25.54 -2.24
C TYR A 572 -18.63 24.66 -3.43
N ASN A 573 -17.33 24.46 -3.72
CA ASN A 573 -16.89 23.56 -4.80
C ASN A 573 -17.23 22.09 -4.56
N LEU A 574 -17.54 21.71 -3.31
CA LEU A 574 -18.00 20.37 -2.99
C LEU A 574 -19.52 20.22 -3.14
N LEU A 575 -20.28 21.31 -3.28
CA LEU A 575 -21.71 21.24 -3.57
C LEU A 575 -21.93 20.98 -5.07
N ASP A 576 -22.97 20.21 -5.39
CA ASP A 576 -23.31 19.91 -6.78
C ASP A 576 -23.71 21.20 -7.50
N GLY A 577 -23.02 21.51 -8.60
CA GLY A 577 -23.19 22.77 -9.32
C GLY A 577 -22.51 24.00 -8.68
N GLY A 578 -21.80 23.84 -7.57
CA GLY A 578 -21.06 24.92 -6.93
C GLY A 578 -21.95 25.96 -6.23
N ARG A 579 -21.38 27.16 -5.99
CA ARG A 579 -22.09 28.28 -5.35
C ARG A 579 -23.30 28.78 -6.16
N ASP A 580 -23.18 28.80 -7.49
CA ASP A 580 -24.22 29.31 -8.38
C ASP A 580 -25.17 28.19 -8.89
N GLY A 581 -25.06 26.99 -8.31
CA GLY A 581 -25.87 25.82 -8.66
C GLY A 581 -27.33 25.93 -8.22
N GLU A 582 -28.19 25.07 -8.77
CA GLU A 582 -29.58 24.90 -8.30
C GLU A 582 -29.62 24.38 -6.87
N PHE A 583 -28.79 23.40 -6.55
CA PHE A 583 -28.71 22.80 -5.21
C PHE A 583 -28.38 23.82 -4.11
N PHE A 584 -27.49 24.77 -4.37
CA PHE A 584 -27.17 25.82 -3.40
C PHE A 584 -28.37 26.76 -3.18
N ARG A 585 -29.10 27.12 -4.24
CA ARG A 585 -30.30 27.97 -4.15
C ARG A 585 -31.40 27.28 -3.34
N GLU A 586 -31.62 25.99 -3.57
CA GLU A 586 -32.55 25.19 -2.78
C GLU A 586 -32.14 25.15 -1.29
N LEU A 587 -30.85 24.97 -1.00
CA LEU A 587 -30.32 25.00 0.36
C LEU A 587 -30.61 26.33 1.04
N GLU A 588 -30.35 27.43 0.34
CA GLU A 588 -30.62 28.78 0.84
C GLU A 588 -32.13 28.99 1.10
N ASP A 589 -33.01 28.54 0.20
CA ASP A 589 -34.46 28.61 0.36
C ASP A 589 -34.95 27.80 1.57
N TYR A 590 -34.45 26.58 1.77
CA TYR A 590 -34.78 25.77 2.95
C TYR A 590 -34.27 26.38 4.26
N PHE A 591 -33.09 27.00 4.22
CA PHE A 591 -32.53 27.70 5.38
C PHE A 591 -33.41 28.89 5.79
N TYR A 592 -33.85 29.72 4.83
CA TYR A 592 -34.80 30.80 5.11
C TYR A 592 -36.16 30.27 5.54
N TYR A 593 -36.64 29.19 4.92
CA TYR A 593 -37.91 28.58 5.32
C TYR A 593 -37.88 28.10 6.77
N ALA A 594 -36.81 27.43 7.20
CA ALA A 594 -36.62 27.00 8.58
C ALA A 594 -36.63 28.19 9.56
N GLN A 595 -36.05 29.32 9.15
CA GLN A 595 -36.08 30.55 9.92
C GLN A 595 -37.48 31.13 10.12
N LEU A 596 -38.33 31.02 9.10
CA LEU A 596 -39.74 31.44 9.19
C LEU A 596 -40.55 30.45 10.05
N ARG A 597 -40.25 29.16 9.94
CA ARG A 597 -40.91 28.09 10.71
C ARG A 597 -40.65 28.23 12.21
N SER A 598 -39.42 28.57 12.62
CA SER A 598 -39.07 28.77 14.03
C SER A 598 -39.78 29.97 14.68
N GLN A 599 -40.31 30.90 13.88
CA GLN A 599 -41.11 32.04 14.36
C GLN A 599 -42.61 31.69 14.51
N GLY A 600 -43.01 30.47 14.15
CA GLY A 600 -44.39 30.03 14.13
C GLY A 600 -45.01 30.15 12.74
N ILE A 601 -45.52 29.01 12.23
CA ILE A 601 -46.15 28.94 10.91
C ILE A 601 -47.38 29.85 10.82
N ASP A 602 -48.14 29.95 11.93
CA ASP A 602 -49.37 30.74 12.07
C ASP A 602 -49.15 32.12 12.72
N ALA A 603 -47.90 32.58 12.83
CA ALA A 603 -47.61 33.88 13.43
C ALA A 603 -48.19 35.03 12.58
N MET A 604 -49.00 35.87 13.22
CA MET A 604 -49.57 37.10 12.63
C MET A 604 -48.61 38.30 12.72
N GLU A 605 -47.47 38.13 13.41
CA GLU A 605 -46.44 39.15 13.55
C GLU A 605 -45.57 39.25 12.29
N THR A 606 -44.95 40.42 12.06
CA THR A 606 -44.04 40.62 10.94
C THR A 606 -42.81 39.73 11.10
N ARG A 607 -42.63 38.79 10.14
CA ARG A 607 -41.50 37.86 10.16
C ARG A 607 -40.18 38.59 9.99
N GLN A 608 -39.21 38.27 10.83
CA GLN A 608 -37.87 38.84 10.79
C GLN A 608 -36.91 37.89 10.06
N VAL A 609 -36.21 38.37 9.03
CA VAL A 609 -35.17 37.60 8.34
C VAL A 609 -33.82 37.92 8.98
N SER A 610 -33.05 36.89 9.27
CA SER A 610 -31.74 36.97 9.90
C SER A 610 -30.80 36.00 9.21
N THR A 611 -29.51 36.08 9.54
CA THR A 611 -28.50 35.18 8.97
C THR A 611 -28.33 33.86 9.74
N HIS A 612 -29.21 33.58 10.71
CA HIS A 612 -29.06 32.46 11.64
C HIS A 612 -30.37 31.67 11.82
N ILE A 613 -30.23 30.37 12.06
CA ILE A 613 -31.33 29.49 12.50
C ILE A 613 -31.02 28.87 13.87
N PRO A 614 -32.04 28.56 14.69
CA PRO A 614 -31.86 27.78 15.92
C PRO A 614 -31.32 26.37 15.63
N LEU A 615 -30.55 25.79 16.56
CA LEU A 615 -30.00 24.43 16.39
C LEU A 615 -31.07 23.34 16.24
N GLU A 616 -32.27 23.55 16.78
CA GLU A 616 -33.41 22.64 16.66
C GLU A 616 -33.89 22.47 15.21
N GLU A 617 -33.61 23.44 14.34
CA GLU A 617 -33.98 23.41 12.92
C GLU A 617 -32.98 22.61 12.07
N VAL A 618 -31.74 22.41 12.53
CA VAL A 618 -30.66 21.76 11.76
C VAL A 618 -31.05 20.37 11.23
N PRO A 619 -31.64 19.46 12.04
CA PRO A 619 -32.02 18.14 11.55
C PRO A 619 -33.06 18.20 10.42
N PHE A 620 -33.97 19.17 10.46
CA PHE A 620 -35.01 19.33 9.45
C PHE A 620 -34.45 19.84 8.14
N VAL A 621 -33.55 20.84 8.18
CA VAL A 621 -32.87 21.33 6.97
C VAL A 621 -32.01 20.22 6.34
N MET A 622 -31.27 19.45 7.14
CA MET A 622 -30.48 18.32 6.64
C MET A 622 -31.32 17.28 5.89
N ARG A 623 -32.48 16.93 6.46
CA ARG A 623 -33.45 16.00 5.85
C ARG A 623 -34.06 16.58 4.57
N ALA A 624 -34.37 17.87 4.56
CA ALA A 624 -34.87 18.56 3.35
C ALA A 624 -33.84 18.56 2.22
N MET A 625 -32.54 18.64 2.53
CA MET A 625 -31.45 18.50 1.56
C MET A 625 -31.22 17.04 1.07
N GLY A 626 -32.06 16.09 1.50
CA GLY A 626 -31.93 14.68 1.12
C GLY A 626 -30.92 13.88 1.96
N PHE A 627 -30.36 14.46 3.03
CA PHE A 627 -29.50 13.75 3.97
C PHE A 627 -30.28 13.38 5.24
N TYR A 628 -30.42 12.08 5.49
CA TYR A 628 -31.16 11.56 6.64
C TYR A 628 -30.18 11.04 7.70
N PRO A 629 -29.71 11.90 8.63
CA PRO A 629 -28.83 11.47 9.72
C PRO A 629 -29.60 10.63 10.74
N SER A 630 -28.88 9.71 11.39
CA SER A 630 -29.36 8.98 12.57
C SER A 630 -29.44 9.93 13.78
N GLU A 631 -30.21 9.58 14.80
CA GLU A 631 -30.34 10.36 16.04
C GLU A 631 -28.97 10.55 16.73
N GLU A 632 -28.11 9.52 16.75
CA GLU A 632 -26.73 9.66 17.24
C GLU A 632 -25.93 10.70 16.42
N LYS A 633 -26.10 10.74 15.10
CA LYS A 633 -25.44 11.74 14.26
C LYS A 633 -26.02 13.13 14.49
N ILE A 634 -27.32 13.25 14.71
CA ILE A 634 -27.97 14.53 15.05
C ILE A 634 -27.40 15.05 16.36
N GLU A 635 -27.27 14.20 17.38
CA GLU A 635 -26.63 14.55 18.65
C GLU A 635 -25.18 15.00 18.44
N ASP A 636 -24.38 14.25 17.67
CA ASP A 636 -23.00 14.62 17.33
C ASP A 636 -22.92 15.99 16.64
N MET A 637 -23.80 16.24 15.66
CA MET A 637 -23.86 17.51 14.92
C MET A 637 -24.25 18.69 15.82
N ILE A 638 -25.27 18.51 16.65
CA ILE A 638 -25.72 19.53 17.59
C ILE A 638 -24.61 19.79 18.63
N ASN A 639 -23.96 18.75 19.15
CA ASN A 639 -22.88 18.88 20.11
C ASN A 639 -21.65 19.58 19.51
N GLU A 640 -21.30 19.28 18.25
CA GLU A 640 -20.21 19.93 17.52
C GLU A 640 -20.41 21.45 17.46
N VAL A 641 -21.63 21.90 17.11
CA VAL A 641 -21.93 23.33 17.01
C VAL A 641 -22.12 23.96 18.39
N LYS A 642 -22.86 23.31 19.28
CA LYS A 642 -23.19 23.81 20.63
C LYS A 642 -21.94 24.11 21.46
N PHE A 643 -20.89 23.30 21.32
CA PHE A 643 -19.66 23.42 22.09
C PHE A 643 -18.48 24.00 21.30
N SER A 644 -18.70 24.49 20.07
CA SER A 644 -17.63 25.00 19.19
C SER A 644 -16.79 26.10 19.83
N GLU A 645 -17.44 27.04 20.53
CA GLU A 645 -16.81 28.19 21.20
C GLU A 645 -16.80 28.08 22.73
N TYR A 646 -17.27 26.96 23.28
CA TYR A 646 -17.50 26.82 24.73
C TYR A 646 -16.21 26.93 25.54
N VAL A 647 -15.11 26.40 25.00
CA VAL A 647 -13.81 26.40 25.65
C VAL A 647 -13.26 27.83 25.81
N ASP A 648 -13.44 28.66 24.79
CA ASP A 648 -12.89 30.02 24.78
C ASP A 648 -13.84 31.04 25.44
N THR A 649 -15.15 30.86 25.29
CA THR A 649 -16.17 31.83 25.73
C THR A 649 -16.91 31.43 27.00
N GLY A 650 -16.88 30.14 27.38
CA GLY A 650 -17.70 29.57 28.44
C GLY A 650 -19.20 29.50 28.13
N LYS A 651 -19.63 29.89 26.91
CA LYS A 651 -21.04 29.94 26.51
C LYS A 651 -21.34 28.88 25.47
N GLN A 652 -22.56 28.35 25.54
CA GLN A 652 -23.07 27.41 24.53
C GLN A 652 -23.64 28.20 23.36
N VAL A 653 -23.30 27.77 22.15
CA VAL A 653 -23.87 28.32 20.92
C VAL A 653 -25.26 27.74 20.72
N THR A 654 -26.26 28.59 20.46
CA THR A 654 -27.67 28.17 20.28
C THR A 654 -28.18 28.33 18.85
N ASN A 655 -27.46 29.09 18.02
CA ASN A 655 -27.85 29.42 16.66
C ASN A 655 -26.67 29.16 15.69
N ILE A 656 -26.96 28.80 14.45
CA ILE A 656 -25.96 28.54 13.41
C ILE A 656 -26.23 29.44 12.19
N ASN A 657 -25.17 29.95 11.56
CA ASN A 657 -25.26 30.72 10.32
C ASN A 657 -25.22 29.80 9.08
N LEU A 658 -25.60 30.33 7.91
CA LEU A 658 -25.64 29.57 6.66
C LEU A 658 -24.27 28.97 6.28
N GLY A 659 -23.18 29.71 6.44
CA GLY A 659 -21.83 29.25 6.07
C GLY A 659 -21.35 28.07 6.91
N ASP A 660 -21.54 28.13 8.23
CA ASP A 660 -21.19 27.06 9.15
C ASP A 660 -22.14 25.87 9.01
N PHE A 661 -23.41 26.09 8.66
CA PHE A 661 -24.33 25.02 8.29
C PHE A 661 -23.85 24.26 7.04
N ILE A 662 -23.35 24.96 6.01
CA ILE A 662 -22.80 24.32 4.80
C ILE A 662 -21.59 23.46 5.13
N LYS A 663 -20.67 23.96 5.98
CA LYS A 663 -19.53 23.16 6.46
C LYS A 663 -20.02 21.93 7.22
N LEU A 664 -20.99 22.08 8.11
CA LEU A 664 -21.58 20.98 8.87
C LEU A 664 -22.22 19.95 7.94
N TYR A 665 -23.01 20.39 6.95
CA TYR A 665 -23.66 19.54 5.95
C TYR A 665 -22.63 18.71 5.17
N ILE A 666 -21.61 19.35 4.60
CA ILE A 666 -20.58 18.67 3.81
C ILE A 666 -19.79 17.66 4.65
N ASN A 667 -19.47 18.03 5.89
CA ASN A 667 -18.68 17.19 6.78
C ASN A 667 -19.47 15.98 7.30
N HIS A 668 -20.79 16.08 7.46
CA HIS A 668 -21.62 14.98 7.99
C HIS A 668 -22.28 14.12 6.91
N ARG A 669 -22.57 14.67 5.73
CA ARG A 669 -23.16 13.90 4.61
C ARG A 669 -22.21 12.77 4.15
N PRO A 670 -22.73 11.66 3.59
CA PRO A 670 -21.90 10.59 3.05
C PRO A 670 -20.93 11.11 1.99
N ALA A 671 -19.69 10.58 1.98
CA ALA A 671 -18.70 10.97 0.96
C ALA A 671 -19.10 10.50 -0.44
N PHE A 672 -19.77 9.35 -0.50
CA PHE A 672 -20.34 8.75 -1.70
C PHE A 672 -21.80 8.39 -1.40
N GLY A 673 -22.66 8.51 -2.41
CA GLY A 673 -24.06 8.09 -2.31
C GLY A 673 -24.20 6.58 -2.07
N LEU A 674 -25.42 6.14 -1.75
CA LEU A 674 -25.73 4.71 -1.61
C LEU A 674 -25.53 4.01 -2.94
N SER A 675 -24.75 2.93 -2.94
CA SER A 675 -24.57 2.10 -4.15
C SER A 675 -25.58 0.96 -4.17
N MET A 676 -26.01 0.55 -5.37
CA MET A 676 -26.89 -0.62 -5.53
C MET A 676 -26.29 -1.87 -4.87
N LYS A 677 -24.97 -2.01 -4.92
CA LYS A 677 -24.24 -3.11 -4.28
C LYS A 677 -24.41 -3.13 -2.75
N GLU A 678 -24.40 -1.96 -2.10
CA GLU A 678 -24.65 -1.87 -0.66
C GLU A 678 -26.08 -2.28 -0.30
N ILE A 679 -27.04 -1.89 -1.12
CA ILE A 679 -28.45 -2.26 -0.95
C ILE A 679 -28.63 -3.77 -1.15
N GLN A 680 -28.07 -4.34 -2.21
CA GLN A 680 -28.09 -5.78 -2.46
C GLN A 680 -27.43 -6.57 -1.31
N ASN A 681 -26.32 -6.08 -0.75
CA ASN A 681 -25.70 -6.69 0.42
C ASN A 681 -26.60 -6.61 1.67
N ALA A 682 -27.34 -5.52 1.85
CA ALA A 682 -28.32 -5.43 2.94
C ALA A 682 -29.45 -6.46 2.75
N PHE A 683 -29.96 -6.61 1.52
CA PHE A 683 -30.94 -7.64 1.18
C PHE A 683 -30.39 -9.05 1.38
N GLN A 684 -29.11 -9.31 1.08
CA GLN A 684 -28.46 -10.59 1.40
C GLN A 684 -28.46 -10.92 2.90
N VAL A 685 -28.40 -9.91 3.76
CA VAL A 685 -28.37 -10.09 5.22
C VAL A 685 -29.78 -10.19 5.81
N LEU A 686 -30.73 -9.41 5.30
CA LEU A 686 -32.07 -9.27 5.86
C LEU A 686 -33.11 -10.17 5.18
N GLY A 687 -32.92 -10.47 3.90
CA GLY A 687 -33.87 -11.21 3.06
C GLY A 687 -33.64 -12.72 3.05
N TYR A 688 -34.56 -13.41 2.38
CA TYR A 688 -34.52 -14.84 2.16
C TYR A 688 -34.57 -15.15 0.65
N SER A 689 -34.17 -16.36 0.28
CA SER A 689 -34.23 -16.78 -1.12
C SER A 689 -35.67 -17.14 -1.51
N SER A 690 -36.22 -16.42 -2.48
CA SER A 690 -37.52 -16.72 -3.09
C SER A 690 -37.44 -18.02 -3.91
N LYS A 691 -38.59 -18.52 -4.36
CA LYS A 691 -38.71 -19.74 -5.19
C LYS A 691 -37.93 -19.64 -6.50
N ASN A 692 -37.67 -18.42 -6.98
CA ASN A 692 -36.91 -18.13 -8.20
C ASN A 692 -35.39 -18.00 -7.95
N GLY A 693 -34.92 -18.12 -6.71
CA GLY A 693 -33.51 -17.97 -6.33
C GLY A 693 -33.07 -16.53 -6.06
N GLU A 694 -33.94 -15.54 -6.25
CA GLU A 694 -33.69 -14.13 -5.91
C GLU A 694 -33.82 -13.88 -4.40
N ILE A 695 -33.13 -12.86 -3.89
CA ILE A 695 -33.18 -12.51 -2.48
C ILE A 695 -34.24 -11.43 -2.28
N VAL A 696 -35.27 -11.77 -1.51
CA VAL A 696 -36.43 -10.91 -1.28
C VAL A 696 -36.67 -10.71 0.21
N ILE A 697 -37.33 -9.61 0.54
CA ILE A 697 -37.88 -9.36 1.88
C ILE A 697 -39.40 -9.33 1.73
N ASN A 698 -40.12 -10.05 2.60
CA ASN A 698 -41.58 -9.98 2.61
C ASN A 698 -42.01 -8.60 3.11
N ARG A 699 -43.07 -8.02 2.52
CA ARG A 699 -43.64 -6.74 2.97
C ARG A 699 -43.90 -6.70 4.47
N GLY A 700 -44.49 -7.75 5.04
CA GLY A 700 -44.78 -7.82 6.48
C GLY A 700 -43.51 -7.74 7.31
N ASP A 701 -42.50 -8.51 6.92
CA ASP A 701 -41.20 -8.52 7.58
C ASP A 701 -40.50 -7.16 7.45
N LEU A 702 -40.52 -6.52 6.27
CA LEU A 702 -39.92 -5.21 6.06
C LEU A 702 -40.56 -4.16 6.98
N LEU A 703 -41.89 -4.14 7.06
CA LEU A 703 -42.63 -3.23 7.93
C LEU A 703 -42.33 -3.48 9.41
N GLU A 704 -42.28 -4.74 9.82
CA GLU A 704 -41.88 -5.13 11.18
C GLU A 704 -40.44 -4.69 11.47
N GLN A 705 -39.50 -4.89 10.55
CA GLN A 705 -38.12 -4.45 10.69
C GLN A 705 -38.04 -2.92 10.85
N LEU A 706 -38.77 -2.14 10.03
CA LEU A 706 -38.78 -0.67 10.11
C LEU A 706 -39.39 -0.15 11.40
N GLN A 707 -40.37 -0.85 11.97
CA GLN A 707 -41.03 -0.45 13.22
C GLN A 707 -40.26 -0.89 14.48
N CYS A 708 -39.66 -2.08 14.44
CA CYS A 708 -39.11 -2.75 15.61
C CYS A 708 -37.58 -2.75 15.68
N ARG A 709 -36.85 -2.50 14.57
CA ARG A 709 -35.38 -2.52 14.54
C ARG A 709 -34.80 -1.18 14.11
N GLY A 710 -33.70 -0.80 14.76
CA GLY A 710 -33.01 0.47 14.50
C GLY A 710 -33.65 1.63 15.25
N GLU A 711 -33.60 2.82 14.65
CA GLU A 711 -34.27 4.00 15.20
C GLU A 711 -35.77 3.90 14.92
N HIS A 712 -36.58 3.95 15.97
CA HIS A 712 -38.02 3.70 15.87
C HIS A 712 -38.67 4.65 14.86
N PHE A 713 -39.24 4.08 13.80
CA PHE A 713 -40.08 4.80 12.87
C PHE A 713 -41.53 4.78 13.37
N PRO A 714 -42.07 5.89 13.91
CA PRO A 714 -43.42 5.88 14.49
C PRO A 714 -44.45 5.60 13.40
N THR A 715 -45.49 4.81 13.71
CA THR A 715 -46.57 4.47 12.76
C THR A 715 -47.23 5.70 12.13
N ILE A 716 -47.29 6.82 12.88
CA ILE A 716 -47.79 8.11 12.39
C ILE A 716 -46.89 8.68 11.28
N CYS A 717 -45.57 8.62 11.40
CA CYS A 717 -44.65 9.08 10.36
C CYS A 717 -44.77 8.24 9.09
N PHE A 718 -45.03 6.94 9.20
CA PHE A 718 -45.28 6.06 8.05
C PHE A 718 -46.54 6.46 7.30
N ILE A 719 -47.62 6.73 8.01
CA ILE A 719 -48.88 7.20 7.41
C ILE A 719 -48.70 8.57 6.73
N SER A 720 -47.93 9.48 7.34
CA SER A 720 -47.59 10.79 6.74
C SER A 720 -46.72 10.66 5.50
N TYR A 721 -45.76 9.72 5.49
CA TYR A 721 -44.82 9.51 4.39
C TYR A 721 -45.52 8.90 3.18
N SER A 722 -46.35 7.86 3.39
CA SER A 722 -47.22 7.29 2.36
C SER A 722 -48.20 8.35 1.81
N GLY A 723 -48.77 9.20 2.68
CA GLY A 723 -49.65 10.30 2.24
C GLY A 723 -48.97 11.36 1.37
N ASN A 724 -47.69 11.67 1.62
CA ASN A 724 -46.95 12.71 0.88
C ASN A 724 -46.34 12.23 -0.44
N LEU A 725 -45.91 10.96 -0.53
CA LEU A 725 -45.47 10.34 -1.79
C LEU A 725 -46.62 10.35 -2.83
N ILE A 726 -47.86 10.16 -2.35
CA ILE A 726 -49.09 10.22 -3.16
C ILE A 726 -49.40 11.65 -3.65
N THR A 727 -48.97 12.69 -2.94
CA THR A 727 -49.23 14.10 -3.34
C THR A 727 -48.23 14.73 -4.31
N LEU A 728 -47.09 14.09 -4.60
CA LEU A 728 -46.19 14.55 -5.67
C LEU A 728 -46.77 14.37 -7.08
N GLY A 729 -47.95 13.73 -7.20
CA GLY A 729 -48.77 13.70 -8.41
C GLY A 729 -50.02 14.61 -8.40
N ILE A 730 -50.52 15.06 -7.25
CA ILE A 730 -51.75 15.87 -7.16
C ILE A 730 -51.67 16.86 -5.99
N VAL A 731 -51.69 18.15 -6.30
CA VAL A 731 -51.85 19.25 -5.33
C VAL A 731 -53.24 19.14 -4.68
N GLY A 732 -53.30 18.88 -3.37
CA GLY A 732 -54.55 18.98 -2.60
C GLY A 732 -54.43 18.57 -1.13
N LEU A 733 -54.47 19.54 -0.23
CA LEU A 733 -54.60 19.38 1.23
C LEU A 733 -55.79 18.48 1.62
N PHE A 734 -55.52 17.29 2.17
CA PHE A 734 -56.49 16.56 2.98
C PHE A 734 -55.83 15.83 4.15
N ILE A 735 -56.34 16.08 5.35
CA ILE A 735 -56.07 15.32 6.58
C ILE A 735 -56.77 13.97 6.44
N PHE A 736 -56.02 12.88 6.23
CA PHE A 736 -56.58 11.54 6.10
C PHE A 736 -56.76 10.82 7.44
N SER A 737 -57.80 9.99 7.51
CA SER A 737 -58.17 9.18 8.68
C SER A 737 -57.60 7.75 8.60
N PRO A 738 -57.42 7.04 9.73
CA PRO A 738 -56.57 5.83 9.83
C PRO A 738 -56.94 4.59 8.99
N PRO A 739 -58.23 4.26 8.69
CA PRO A 739 -58.54 2.97 8.05
C PRO A 739 -58.26 2.94 6.53
N GLY A 740 -58.09 4.09 5.87
CA GLY A 740 -57.76 4.15 4.44
C GLY A 740 -56.27 3.93 4.12
N ALA A 741 -55.39 4.21 5.09
CA ALA A 741 -53.94 4.09 4.90
C ALA A 741 -53.47 2.63 4.77
N ALA A 742 -54.11 1.69 5.48
CA ALA A 742 -53.76 0.27 5.42
C ALA A 742 -54.05 -0.36 4.05
N ALA A 743 -55.16 0.02 3.41
CA ALA A 743 -55.52 -0.47 2.08
C ALA A 743 -54.59 0.07 0.97
N LEU A 744 -54.12 1.31 1.10
CA LEU A 744 -53.19 1.94 0.16
C LEU A 744 -51.77 1.33 0.24
N ILE A 745 -51.32 0.95 1.44
CA ILE A 745 -50.04 0.24 1.64
C ILE A 745 -50.06 -1.14 0.95
N GLU A 746 -51.22 -1.79 0.89
CA GLU A 746 -51.37 -3.08 0.21
C GLU A 746 -51.32 -2.96 -1.33
N GLU A 747 -51.71 -1.80 -1.89
CA GLU A 747 -51.71 -1.52 -3.32
C GLU A 747 -50.34 -1.05 -3.87
N GLU A 748 -49.55 -0.31 -3.08
CA GLU A 748 -48.29 0.29 -3.56
C GLU A 748 -47.02 -0.54 -3.26
N ILE A 749 -47.00 -1.31 -2.16
CA ILE A 749 -45.83 -2.13 -1.80
C ILE A 749 -46.10 -3.60 -2.15
N PRO A 750 -45.32 -4.22 -3.04
CA PRO A 750 -45.50 -5.62 -3.41
C PRO A 750 -45.19 -6.57 -2.24
N GLU A 751 -45.76 -7.78 -2.27
CA GLU A 751 -45.62 -8.77 -1.20
C GLU A 751 -44.18 -9.29 -1.06
N GLU A 752 -43.49 -9.51 -2.19
CA GLU A 752 -42.05 -9.81 -2.25
C GLU A 752 -41.31 -8.60 -2.82
N ILE A 753 -40.36 -8.08 -2.05
CA ILE A 753 -39.59 -6.88 -2.41
C ILE A 753 -38.17 -7.33 -2.73
N THR A 754 -37.73 -7.10 -3.96
CA THR A 754 -36.31 -7.24 -4.35
C THR A 754 -35.56 -5.94 -4.07
N ALA A 755 -34.23 -5.97 -4.11
CA ALA A 755 -33.43 -4.77 -4.01
C ALA A 755 -33.79 -3.76 -5.11
N GLU A 756 -34.04 -4.24 -6.33
CA GLU A 756 -34.39 -3.41 -7.50
C GLU A 756 -35.73 -2.70 -7.30
N ILE A 757 -36.77 -3.45 -6.90
CA ILE A 757 -38.10 -2.91 -6.60
C ILE A 757 -38.01 -1.89 -5.45
N PHE A 758 -37.25 -2.22 -4.40
CA PHE A 758 -37.07 -1.30 -3.27
C PHE A 758 -36.44 0.03 -3.71
N THR A 759 -35.50 -0.01 -4.64
CA THR A 759 -34.80 1.19 -5.11
C THR A 759 -35.60 2.01 -6.12
N ALA A 760 -36.23 1.35 -7.10
CA ALA A 760 -36.93 2.01 -8.18
C ALA A 760 -38.35 2.42 -7.79
N ASP A 761 -39.10 1.50 -7.18
CA ASP A 761 -40.54 1.65 -6.98
C ASP A 761 -40.88 2.22 -5.59
N ILE A 762 -40.09 1.87 -4.57
CA ILE A 762 -40.37 2.29 -3.18
C ILE A 762 -39.61 3.58 -2.82
N LEU A 763 -38.30 3.64 -3.08
CA LEU A 763 -37.49 4.82 -2.73
C LEU A 763 -37.43 5.87 -3.83
N GLY A 764 -37.70 5.50 -5.09
CA GLY A 764 -37.64 6.43 -6.23
C GLY A 764 -36.26 7.07 -6.43
N LEU A 765 -35.18 6.45 -5.96
CA LEU A 765 -33.84 7.02 -6.04
C LEU A 765 -33.27 6.81 -7.45
N PRO A 766 -32.76 7.85 -8.13
CA PRO A 766 -31.92 7.66 -9.31
C PRO A 766 -30.58 7.14 -8.81
N ILE A 767 -30.45 5.82 -8.65
CA ILE A 767 -29.16 5.23 -8.29
C ILE A 767 -28.28 5.34 -9.55
N PRO A 768 -27.14 6.04 -9.50
CA PRO A 768 -26.22 6.05 -10.63
C PRO A 768 -25.79 4.62 -10.92
N GLU A 769 -25.93 4.18 -12.17
CA GLU A 769 -25.33 2.93 -12.63
C GLU A 769 -23.83 2.95 -12.30
N PRO A 770 -23.25 1.82 -11.86
CA PRO A 770 -21.84 1.78 -11.50
C PRO A 770 -20.97 2.07 -12.73
N ASP A 771 -20.12 3.11 -12.64
CA ASP A 771 -18.96 3.28 -13.52
C ASP A 771 -17.88 2.21 -13.25
#